data_AF-A0A537FWS9-F1
#
_entry.id   AF-A0A537FWS9-F1
#
_cell.length_a   1.000
_cell.length_b   1.000
_cell.length_c   1.000
_cell.angle_alpha   90.00
_cell.angle_beta   90.00
_cell.angle_gamma   90.00
#
_symmetry.space_group_name_H-M   'P 1'
#
loop_
_entity.id
_entity.type
_entity.pdbx_description
1 polymer ?
#
loop_
_entity_poly.entity_id
_entity_poly.type
_entity_poly.pdbx_seq_one_letter_code
_entity_poly.pdbx_strand_id
1 'polypeptide(L)'
;MSTQALNSWSRSSAEIPIKQVSQNIWEVPQDYQPGMKVPARIYADEDLLAKMRTDRTIQQCVNVTHLNGIYKYAITMPDGHEGYGFPIGGVAATDYDEGLISPGGVGYDINCIRGSSLVLSDYGYRRPISSMSLNWKSQRVGCIEEQTRFGETDLVQFMEQKPSRRVYRLRTLTGHEIFATEDHPFLTPTGMVELGKLGKSRVAVFPFEGVDYVEPTEFIIADRSNIRSLSVPGNPRQIVNELEKRNLLPLTSTSEKLPVLLKLMGFILGDGTLVFTSRSPQAWFYGDKEDLEEVRSDVKKLGFNPSRIYHRIRDHKIETKYGKYQFKHDEYSFVVRARSFITLLFALGVPLGNKSKQAYSLPAWLFNLRKWQKRLFLSTLFGAELSAPATLTGHGYNFCMPQLGQNKNEAGSDSGAKLLSEIAALIEDFDVKAQVTRPEENVHKGIDGHTNRFRLLVSTEPANLIRFWSMIGYEYNKRKAFLANVAVHYLRLKQRVLGEKPIAARIAITQKISVGSSNDTYSEPDTRYSAEGPPALSLSVTGSRVGSYFPKFDEFLPAATEGLGSSGAVWDEVVSIEKVDNFNENVFDLTTASDAHNFIANGFVVSNCGVRLIRTNLTEDQVRPVLPRLVDTIFNFIPSGLGSRGQIKLSPIELDKAVTDGLDWAVDN
;
A
#
# COMPACT_ATOMS: atom_id res chain seq x y z
N MET A 1 26.62 -20.43 -0.34
CA MET A 1 26.35 -21.71 0.35
C MET A 1 25.00 -22.22 -0.12
N SER A 2 24.92 -23.48 -0.51
CA SER A 2 23.80 -24.09 -1.25
C SER A 2 22.49 -24.13 -0.46
N THR A 3 21.41 -23.74 -1.14
CA THR A 3 19.98 -23.73 -0.74
C THR A 3 19.36 -25.10 -0.45
N GLN A 4 20.15 -26.17 -0.31
CA GLN A 4 19.65 -27.54 -0.10
C GLN A 4 19.77 -28.07 1.34
N ALA A 5 20.27 -27.29 2.31
CA ALA A 5 20.47 -27.77 3.69
C ALA A 5 19.37 -27.38 4.70
N LEU A 6 18.32 -26.65 4.31
CA LEU A 6 17.31 -26.11 5.23
C LEU A 6 16.01 -26.92 5.35
N ASN A 7 15.87 -28.03 4.61
CA ASN A 7 14.70 -28.90 4.67
C ASN A 7 15.07 -30.26 5.27
N SER A 8 14.97 -30.42 6.59
CA SER A 8 14.71 -31.71 7.28
C SER A 8 14.63 -31.64 8.80
N TRP A 9 14.89 -30.51 9.45
CA TRP A 9 14.77 -30.43 10.90
C TRP A 9 13.29 -30.46 11.32
N SER A 10 12.90 -31.57 11.94
CA SER A 10 11.61 -31.73 12.61
C SER A 10 11.31 -30.50 13.46
N ARG A 11 10.13 -29.89 13.26
CA ARG A 11 9.67 -28.76 14.09
C ARG A 11 9.03 -29.22 15.40
N SER A 12 9.16 -30.49 15.77
CA SER A 12 8.49 -31.10 16.92
C SER A 12 9.48 -31.45 18.02
N SER A 13 9.06 -31.28 19.29
CA SER A 13 9.82 -31.73 20.45
C SER A 13 9.80 -33.25 20.67
N ALA A 14 8.94 -33.98 19.96
CA ALA A 14 8.71 -35.41 20.18
C ALA A 14 9.98 -36.26 20.00
N GLU A 15 10.78 -35.95 18.99
CA GLU A 15 11.95 -36.75 18.58
C GLU A 15 13.29 -36.17 19.07
N ILE A 16 13.27 -35.07 19.83
CA ILE A 16 14.50 -34.42 20.30
C ILE A 16 15.19 -35.33 21.33
N PRO A 17 16.48 -35.66 21.14
CA PRO A 17 17.24 -36.46 22.09
C PRO A 17 17.48 -35.65 23.36
N ILE A 18 17.06 -36.21 24.49
CA ILE A 18 17.20 -35.57 25.81
C ILE A 18 17.86 -36.58 26.73
N LYS A 19 18.88 -36.14 27.46
CA LYS A 19 19.58 -36.93 28.47
C LYS A 19 19.29 -36.36 29.85
N GLN A 20 19.00 -37.23 30.81
CA GLN A 20 18.92 -36.83 32.20
C GLN A 20 20.34 -36.58 32.72
N VAL A 21 20.59 -35.37 33.23
CA VAL A 21 21.90 -34.97 33.79
C VAL A 21 21.86 -34.88 35.31
N SER A 22 20.67 -34.71 35.89
CA SER A 22 20.39 -34.83 37.33
C SER A 22 18.90 -35.13 37.53
N GLN A 23 18.49 -35.38 38.77
CA GLN A 23 17.07 -35.47 39.13
C GLN A 23 16.33 -34.22 38.66
N ASN A 24 15.29 -34.39 37.84
CA ASN A 24 14.48 -33.33 37.22
C ASN A 24 15.25 -32.33 36.33
N ILE A 25 16.49 -32.64 35.95
CA ILE A 25 17.29 -31.82 35.04
C ILE A 25 17.66 -32.65 33.82
N TRP A 26 17.24 -32.14 32.67
CA TRP A 26 17.43 -32.77 31.39
C TRP A 26 18.18 -31.86 30.44
N GLU A 27 18.87 -32.45 29.46
CA GLU A 27 19.70 -31.71 28.53
C GLU A 27 19.58 -32.26 27.10
N VAL A 28 19.42 -31.34 26.15
CA VAL A 28 19.66 -31.60 24.73
C VAL A 28 21.14 -31.29 24.46
N PRO A 29 21.92 -32.29 24.02
CA PRO A 29 23.34 -32.10 23.73
C PRO A 29 23.60 -30.99 22.69
N GLN A 30 24.69 -30.24 22.86
CA GLN A 30 25.07 -29.17 21.95
C GLN A 30 25.33 -29.67 20.52
N ASP A 31 25.75 -30.92 20.34
CA ASP A 31 26.01 -31.52 19.03
C ASP A 31 24.74 -32.03 18.32
N TYR A 32 23.55 -31.84 18.91
CA TYR A 32 22.28 -32.27 18.31
C TYR A 32 21.98 -31.57 16.98
N GLN A 33 22.16 -30.25 16.88
CA GLN A 33 21.95 -29.48 15.64
C GLN A 33 23.18 -28.62 15.30
N PRO A 34 23.66 -28.62 14.04
CA PRO A 34 24.72 -27.72 13.62
C PRO A 34 24.35 -26.25 13.85
N GLY A 35 25.20 -25.55 14.61
CA GLY A 35 25.01 -24.14 14.94
C GLY A 35 24.59 -23.87 16.39
N MET A 36 24.23 -24.90 17.15
CA MET A 36 24.05 -24.76 18.60
C MET A 36 25.38 -24.36 19.26
N LYS A 37 25.35 -23.28 20.04
CA LYS A 37 26.55 -22.75 20.73
C LYS A 37 26.67 -23.21 22.17
N VAL A 38 25.55 -23.63 22.74
CA VAL A 38 25.42 -24.14 24.10
C VAL A 38 24.40 -25.30 24.11
N PRO A 39 24.40 -26.17 25.13
CA PRO A 39 23.32 -27.14 25.35
C PRO A 39 21.99 -26.45 25.70
N ALA A 40 20.87 -27.13 25.44
CA ALA A 40 19.55 -26.72 25.95
C ALA A 40 19.23 -27.51 27.22
N ARG A 41 18.95 -26.82 28.33
CA ARG A 41 18.68 -27.41 29.65
C ARG A 41 17.22 -27.24 30.04
N ILE A 42 16.60 -28.30 30.54
CA ILE A 42 15.18 -28.35 30.85
C ILE A 42 15.03 -28.78 32.31
N TYR A 43 14.32 -27.98 33.09
CA TYR A 43 13.96 -28.29 34.48
C TYR A 43 12.51 -28.75 34.50
N ALA A 44 12.30 -30.05 34.66
CA ALA A 44 10.99 -30.68 34.61
C ALA A 44 11.04 -32.06 35.28
N ASP A 45 9.98 -32.44 35.98
CA ASP A 45 9.75 -33.85 36.30
C ASP A 45 9.33 -34.62 35.03
N GLU A 46 9.10 -35.93 35.15
CA GLU A 46 8.76 -36.76 34.00
C GLU A 46 7.42 -36.36 33.34
N ASP A 47 6.44 -35.94 34.14
CA ASP A 47 5.11 -35.53 33.66
C ASP A 47 5.18 -34.21 32.87
N LEU A 48 5.89 -33.22 33.41
CA LEU A 48 6.14 -31.95 32.74
C LEU A 48 6.98 -32.14 31.47
N LEU A 49 8.01 -32.98 31.52
CA LEU A 49 8.82 -33.29 30.33
C LEU A 49 7.96 -33.95 29.24
N ALA A 50 7.10 -34.91 29.62
CA ALA A 50 6.17 -35.55 28.70
C ALA A 50 5.22 -34.52 28.06
N LYS A 51 4.73 -33.55 28.84
CA LYS A 51 3.91 -32.45 28.32
C LYS A 51 4.69 -31.56 27.36
N MET A 52 5.90 -31.12 27.71
CA MET A 52 6.76 -30.28 26.84
C MET A 52 7.17 -30.99 25.54
N ARG A 53 7.10 -32.33 25.49
CA ARG A 53 7.30 -33.11 24.25
C ARG A 53 6.11 -33.06 23.30
N THR A 54 4.91 -32.70 23.76
CA THR A 54 3.69 -32.66 22.94
C THR A 54 3.62 -31.44 22.01
N ASP A 55 4.37 -30.39 22.30
CA ASP A 55 4.38 -29.12 21.57
C ASP A 55 5.80 -28.74 21.13
N ARG A 56 6.05 -27.47 20.76
CA ARG A 56 7.37 -27.00 20.29
C ARG A 56 8.28 -26.45 21.40
N THR A 57 7.93 -26.60 22.67
CA THR A 57 8.68 -26.01 23.81
C THR A 57 10.17 -26.33 23.77
N ILE A 58 10.53 -27.62 23.65
CA ILE A 58 11.94 -28.04 23.66
C ILE A 58 12.64 -27.61 22.37
N GLN A 59 11.96 -27.70 21.22
CA GLN A 59 12.52 -27.20 19.95
C GLN A 59 12.81 -25.70 20.00
N GLN A 60 11.96 -24.91 20.65
CA GLN A 60 12.20 -23.47 20.84
C GLN A 60 13.41 -23.24 21.73
N CYS A 61 13.57 -23.99 22.82
CA CYS A 61 14.77 -23.91 23.66
C CYS A 61 16.05 -24.26 22.86
N VAL A 62 15.99 -25.29 22.00
CA VAL A 62 17.10 -25.65 21.09
C VAL A 62 17.40 -24.51 20.10
N ASN A 63 16.39 -23.83 19.56
CA ASN A 63 16.63 -22.70 18.67
C ASN A 63 17.36 -21.56 19.39
N VAL A 64 17.03 -21.30 20.65
CA VAL A 64 17.65 -20.25 21.48
C VAL A 64 19.14 -20.52 21.72
N THR A 65 19.61 -21.76 21.69
CA THR A 65 21.05 -22.07 21.86
C THR A 65 21.94 -21.56 20.72
N HIS A 66 21.35 -21.10 19.61
CA HIS A 66 22.09 -20.62 18.44
C HIS A 66 22.45 -19.11 18.55
N LEU A 67 21.89 -18.40 19.54
CA LEU A 67 22.05 -16.94 19.67
C LEU A 67 23.51 -16.52 19.88
N ASN A 68 23.93 -15.43 19.23
CA ASN A 68 25.27 -14.86 19.44
C ASN A 68 25.46 -14.46 20.91
N GLY A 69 26.68 -14.70 21.43
CA GLY A 69 27.04 -14.42 22.81
C GLY A 69 26.29 -15.22 23.87
N ILE A 70 25.46 -16.23 23.53
CA ILE A 70 24.71 -16.97 24.55
C ILE A 70 25.63 -17.69 25.54
N TYR A 71 25.36 -17.50 26.82
CA TYR A 71 26.21 -17.94 27.90
C TYR A 71 25.73 -19.27 28.49
N LYS A 72 26.60 -20.29 28.41
CA LYS A 72 26.52 -21.60 29.06
C LYS A 72 25.35 -22.51 28.66
N TYR A 73 24.10 -22.06 28.71
CA TYR A 73 22.88 -22.83 28.39
C TYR A 73 21.77 -21.93 27.83
N ALA A 74 20.87 -22.49 27.02
CA ALA A 74 19.48 -22.03 26.95
C ALA A 74 18.65 -22.87 27.92
N ILE A 75 17.79 -22.27 28.72
CA ILE A 75 17.07 -22.96 29.81
C ILE A 75 15.57 -22.91 29.55
N THR A 76 14.86 -24.01 29.86
CA THR A 76 13.41 -24.05 30.02
C THR A 76 13.08 -24.39 31.47
N MET A 77 12.30 -23.53 32.12
CA MET A 77 11.86 -23.69 33.51
C MET A 77 10.60 -24.58 33.60
N PRO A 78 10.19 -25.03 34.81
CA PRO A 78 9.04 -25.94 34.98
C PRO A 78 7.69 -25.41 34.47
N ASP A 79 7.51 -24.10 34.35
CA ASP A 79 6.35 -23.46 33.73
C ASP A 79 6.42 -23.41 32.18
N GLY A 80 7.44 -24.06 31.62
CA GLY A 80 7.75 -24.17 30.20
C GLY A 80 6.57 -24.59 29.32
N HIS A 81 6.24 -23.77 28.32
CA HIS A 81 5.29 -24.14 27.26
C HIS A 81 5.58 -23.37 25.96
N GLU A 82 4.96 -23.82 24.86
CA GLU A 82 5.19 -23.25 23.55
C GLU A 82 4.88 -21.73 23.51
N GLY A 83 5.91 -20.94 23.16
CA GLY A 83 5.81 -19.50 22.90
C GLY A 83 5.84 -19.17 21.42
N TYR A 84 6.24 -17.94 21.07
CA TYR A 84 6.36 -17.50 19.66
C TYR A 84 7.79 -17.61 19.11
N GLY A 85 8.79 -17.35 19.96
CA GLY A 85 10.21 -17.40 19.62
C GLY A 85 10.96 -18.28 20.62
N PHE A 86 11.06 -17.81 21.86
CA PHE A 86 11.50 -18.61 23.00
C PHE A 86 10.29 -19.40 23.53
N PRO A 87 10.53 -20.52 24.23
CA PRO A 87 9.46 -21.08 25.06
C PRO A 87 9.08 -20.07 26.14
N ILE A 88 7.80 -19.98 26.50
CA ILE A 88 7.41 -19.29 27.73
C ILE A 88 8.04 -20.08 28.89
N GLY A 89 8.59 -19.40 29.91
CA GLY A 89 9.47 -20.03 30.91
C GLY A 89 10.90 -20.27 30.41
N GLY A 90 11.25 -19.77 29.21
CA GLY A 90 12.58 -19.84 28.64
C GLY A 90 13.52 -18.75 29.19
N VAL A 91 14.77 -19.13 29.49
CA VAL A 91 15.81 -18.21 29.96
C VAL A 91 17.06 -18.34 29.08
N ALA A 92 17.57 -17.21 28.61
CA ALA A 92 18.88 -17.13 27.98
C ALA A 92 19.60 -15.88 28.48
N ALA A 93 20.88 -16.03 28.79
CA ALA A 93 21.78 -14.91 29.03
C ALA A 93 22.70 -14.78 27.82
N THR A 94 22.85 -13.57 27.28
CA THR A 94 23.81 -13.30 26.21
C THR A 94 24.82 -12.26 26.68
N ASP A 95 26.05 -12.38 26.21
CA ASP A 95 27.13 -11.44 26.45
C ASP A 95 26.72 -10.01 26.08
N TYR A 96 27.20 -9.02 26.84
CA TYR A 96 26.83 -7.61 26.64
C TYR A 96 27.43 -7.02 25.36
N ASP A 97 28.67 -7.39 25.02
CA ASP A 97 29.42 -6.81 23.90
C ASP A 97 29.20 -7.60 22.61
N GLU A 98 29.17 -8.93 22.70
CA GLU A 98 29.08 -9.84 21.55
C GLU A 98 27.70 -10.48 21.35
N GLY A 99 26.79 -10.25 22.30
CA GLY A 99 25.46 -10.84 22.29
C GLY A 99 24.43 -10.10 21.46
N LEU A 100 23.16 -10.37 21.73
CA LEU A 100 22.04 -9.74 21.03
C LEU A 100 20.91 -9.40 22.00
N ILE A 101 20.18 -8.33 21.66
CA ILE A 101 18.93 -7.99 22.32
C ILE A 101 17.80 -8.57 21.45
N SER A 102 17.01 -9.51 22.01
CA SER A 102 15.89 -10.14 21.31
C SER A 102 14.54 -9.73 21.94
N PRO A 103 13.83 -8.76 21.37
CA PRO A 103 12.50 -8.36 21.86
C PRO A 103 11.47 -9.47 21.67
N GLY A 104 11.64 -10.30 20.64
CA GLY A 104 10.77 -11.44 20.35
C GLY A 104 10.94 -12.62 21.31
N GLY A 105 11.86 -12.53 22.29
CA GLY A 105 12.02 -13.56 23.31
C GLY A 105 10.84 -13.66 24.29
N VAL A 106 10.05 -12.59 24.48
CA VAL A 106 8.98 -12.54 25.50
C VAL A 106 7.58 -12.68 24.90
N GLY A 107 7.46 -12.67 23.56
CA GLY A 107 6.19 -12.73 22.83
C GLY A 107 5.86 -11.44 22.08
N TYR A 108 4.74 -11.45 21.34
CA TYR A 108 4.24 -10.30 20.56
C TYR A 108 2.91 -9.83 21.15
N ASP A 109 2.69 -8.51 21.26
CA ASP A 109 1.34 -7.95 21.39
C ASP A 109 0.69 -8.01 20.00
N ILE A 110 -0.40 -8.78 19.88
CA ILE A 110 -0.95 -9.14 18.57
C ILE A 110 -2.29 -8.44 18.35
N ASN A 111 -2.19 -7.34 17.62
CA ASN A 111 -3.23 -6.46 17.13
C ASN A 111 -3.70 -6.93 15.73
N CYS A 112 -4.88 -7.53 15.57
CA CYS A 112 -5.28 -8.13 14.30
C CYS A 112 -6.55 -7.54 13.68
N ILE A 113 -6.71 -7.75 12.37
CA ILE A 113 -7.93 -7.46 11.60
C ILE A 113 -8.62 -8.75 11.12
N ARG A 114 -9.91 -8.68 10.80
CA ARG A 114 -10.68 -9.83 10.28
C ARG A 114 -10.12 -10.33 8.93
N GLY A 115 -10.20 -11.64 8.69
CA GLY A 115 -9.72 -12.26 7.44
C GLY A 115 -10.32 -11.72 6.15
N SER A 116 -11.54 -11.19 6.19
CA SER A 116 -12.22 -10.57 5.04
C SER A 116 -11.76 -9.13 4.76
N SER A 117 -10.91 -8.53 5.61
CA SER A 117 -10.41 -7.18 5.40
C SER A 117 -9.55 -7.11 4.14
N LEU A 118 -9.85 -6.16 3.26
CA LEU A 118 -9.23 -5.95 1.97
C LEU A 118 -7.96 -5.11 2.13
N VAL A 119 -6.81 -5.71 1.84
CA VAL A 119 -5.50 -5.05 1.87
C VAL A 119 -5.17 -4.51 0.49
N LEU A 120 -4.72 -3.26 0.43
CA LEU A 120 -4.31 -2.59 -0.82
C LEU A 120 -2.89 -3.01 -1.21
N SER A 121 -2.74 -3.53 -2.43
CA SER A 121 -1.44 -3.88 -3.02
C SER A 121 -0.73 -2.68 -3.66
N ASP A 122 0.56 -2.85 -3.94
CA ASP A 122 1.38 -1.90 -4.71
C ASP A 122 0.90 -1.72 -6.16
N TYR A 123 0.20 -2.70 -6.74
CA TYR A 123 -0.42 -2.57 -8.06
C TYR A 123 -1.85 -2.01 -8.03
N GLY A 124 -2.31 -1.50 -6.89
CA GLY A 124 -3.61 -0.83 -6.76
C GLY A 124 -4.81 -1.76 -6.97
N TYR A 125 -4.64 -3.07 -6.73
CA TYR A 125 -5.75 -3.98 -6.45
C TYR A 125 -5.85 -4.25 -4.95
N ARG A 126 -7.00 -4.75 -4.52
CA ARG A 126 -7.23 -5.16 -3.13
C ARG A 126 -7.64 -6.62 -3.03
N ARG A 127 -7.29 -7.27 -1.92
CA ARG A 127 -7.69 -8.66 -1.65
C ARG A 127 -7.85 -8.93 -0.17
N PRO A 128 -8.71 -9.90 0.23
CA PRO A 128 -8.83 -10.29 1.63
C PRO A 128 -7.48 -10.71 2.21
N ILE A 129 -7.13 -10.22 3.40
CA ILE A 129 -5.87 -10.56 4.08
C ILE A 129 -5.72 -12.08 4.26
N SER A 130 -6.81 -12.80 4.54
CA SER A 130 -6.82 -14.27 4.66
C SER A 130 -6.37 -14.98 3.38
N SER A 131 -6.59 -14.41 2.20
CA SER A 131 -6.19 -14.99 0.92
C SER A 131 -4.68 -14.95 0.66
N MET A 132 -3.93 -14.20 1.48
CA MET A 132 -2.49 -14.00 1.32
C MET A 132 -1.65 -15.12 1.95
N SER A 133 -2.24 -16.03 2.72
CA SER A 133 -1.55 -17.02 3.56
C SER A 133 -0.51 -17.87 2.81
N LEU A 134 -0.77 -18.22 1.55
CA LEU A 134 0.11 -19.06 0.74
C LEU A 134 1.20 -18.29 -0.01
N ASN A 135 1.01 -16.99 -0.27
CA ASN A 135 1.90 -16.23 -1.16
C ASN A 135 2.40 -14.88 -0.64
N TRP A 136 2.11 -14.51 0.62
CA TRP A 136 2.43 -13.20 1.20
C TRP A 136 3.89 -12.74 1.00
N LYS A 137 4.87 -13.66 0.98
CA LYS A 137 6.29 -13.33 0.78
C LYS A 137 6.61 -12.68 -0.57
N SER A 138 5.78 -12.95 -1.58
CA SER A 138 5.93 -12.40 -2.94
C SER A 138 5.16 -11.09 -3.15
N GLN A 139 4.55 -10.57 -2.08
CA GLN A 139 3.49 -9.58 -2.17
C GLN A 139 3.93 -8.31 -1.49
N ARG A 140 3.48 -7.19 -2.05
CA ARG A 140 3.77 -5.85 -1.56
C ARG A 140 2.47 -5.11 -1.33
N VAL A 141 2.48 -4.24 -0.35
CA VAL A 141 1.28 -3.51 0.10
C VAL A 141 1.55 -2.01 0.15
N GLY A 142 0.49 -1.23 -0.01
CA GLY A 142 0.55 0.23 0.15
C GLY A 142 0.68 0.61 1.63
N CYS A 143 1.54 1.58 1.92
CA CYS A 143 1.76 2.15 3.25
C CYS A 143 1.87 3.68 3.19
N ILE A 144 1.82 4.34 4.34
CA ILE A 144 2.03 5.78 4.49
C ILE A 144 3.37 6.01 5.21
N GLU A 145 4.38 6.45 4.47
CA GLU A 145 5.71 6.72 5.02
C GLU A 145 5.81 8.13 5.60
N GLU A 146 6.48 8.25 6.75
CA GLU A 146 6.68 9.53 7.46
C GLU A 146 5.39 10.32 7.67
N GLN A 147 4.23 9.66 7.64
CA GLN A 147 2.89 10.26 7.63
C GLN A 147 2.62 11.23 6.45
N THR A 148 3.56 11.44 5.52
CA THR A 148 3.49 12.53 4.53
C THR A 148 3.49 12.07 3.08
N ARG A 149 3.80 10.80 2.80
CA ARG A 149 3.83 10.25 1.44
C ARG A 149 3.26 8.83 1.39
N PHE A 150 2.62 8.50 0.27
CA PHE A 150 2.28 7.11 -0.05
C PHE A 150 3.55 6.37 -0.47
N GLY A 151 3.69 5.14 0.00
CA GLY A 151 4.79 4.25 -0.31
C GLY A 151 4.30 2.82 -0.49
N GLU A 152 5.24 1.93 -0.81
CA GLU A 152 5.00 0.52 -1.04
C GLU A 152 6.04 -0.28 -0.29
N THR A 153 5.64 -1.38 0.35
CA THR A 153 6.54 -2.13 1.21
C THR A 153 6.40 -3.63 1.04
N ASP A 154 7.54 -4.32 1.19
CA ASP A 154 7.59 -5.78 1.26
C ASP A 154 7.05 -6.26 2.61
N LEU A 155 6.61 -7.51 2.63
CA LEU A 155 6.10 -8.15 3.83
C LEU A 155 7.19 -9.01 4.49
N VAL A 156 7.32 -8.85 5.81
CA VAL A 156 8.30 -9.55 6.66
C VAL A 156 7.65 -10.75 7.37
N GLN A 157 6.40 -10.61 7.78
CA GLN A 157 5.67 -11.65 8.50
C GLN A 157 4.17 -11.59 8.19
N PHE A 158 3.54 -12.76 8.17
CA PHE A 158 2.10 -12.95 8.07
C PHE A 158 1.62 -13.70 9.32
N MET A 159 0.60 -13.17 9.98
CA MET A 159 0.06 -13.73 11.21
C MET A 159 -1.40 -14.16 11.01
N GLU A 160 -1.74 -15.31 11.57
CA GLU A 160 -3.08 -15.88 11.61
C GLU A 160 -3.29 -16.53 12.97
N GLN A 161 -4.37 -16.16 13.68
CA GLN A 161 -4.68 -16.71 15.00
C GLN A 161 -6.14 -16.55 15.38
N LYS A 162 -6.54 -17.12 16.52
CA LYS A 162 -7.80 -16.75 17.19
C LYS A 162 -7.66 -15.41 17.90
N PRO A 163 -8.70 -14.57 17.92
CA PRO A 163 -8.63 -13.28 18.60
C PRO A 163 -8.45 -13.47 20.12
N SER A 164 -7.39 -12.88 20.67
CA SER A 164 -7.11 -12.85 22.11
C SER A 164 -7.89 -11.72 22.82
N ARG A 165 -8.35 -10.73 22.07
CA ARG A 165 -9.14 -9.59 22.54
C ARG A 165 -10.50 -9.54 21.87
N ARG A 166 -11.39 -8.70 22.42
CA ARG A 166 -12.69 -8.41 21.81
C ARG A 166 -12.50 -7.83 20.40
N VAL A 167 -13.34 -8.25 19.47
CA VAL A 167 -13.38 -7.70 18.11
C VAL A 167 -14.47 -6.65 18.04
N TYR A 168 -14.15 -5.53 17.40
CA TYR A 168 -15.06 -4.43 17.18
C TYR A 168 -15.20 -4.13 15.69
N ARG A 169 -16.36 -3.60 15.33
CA ARG A 169 -16.67 -3.02 14.03
C ARG A 169 -16.52 -1.51 14.14
N LEU A 170 -15.56 -0.95 13.42
CA LEU A 170 -15.31 0.49 13.30
C LEU A 170 -15.95 1.02 12.01
N ARG A 171 -16.67 2.14 12.08
CA ARG A 171 -17.20 2.86 10.90
C ARG A 171 -16.87 4.33 10.94
N THR A 172 -16.61 4.90 9.76
CA THR A 172 -16.38 6.34 9.58
C THR A 172 -17.54 7.05 8.88
N LEU A 173 -17.52 8.38 8.92
CA LEU A 173 -18.54 9.24 8.34
C LEU A 173 -18.66 9.05 6.83
N THR A 174 -17.54 8.92 6.11
CA THR A 174 -17.56 8.69 4.65
C THR A 174 -17.86 7.25 4.24
N GLY A 175 -18.07 6.35 5.21
CA GLY A 175 -18.56 4.99 4.98
C GLY A 175 -17.49 3.90 4.94
N HIS A 176 -16.26 4.17 5.38
CA HIS A 176 -15.26 3.11 5.57
C HIS A 176 -15.65 2.25 6.77
N GLU A 177 -15.41 0.95 6.65
CA GLU A 177 -15.75 -0.05 7.68
C GLU A 177 -14.64 -1.10 7.80
N ILE A 178 -14.26 -1.43 9.03
CA ILE A 178 -13.28 -2.49 9.32
C ILE A 178 -13.61 -3.22 10.62
N PHE A 179 -13.21 -4.49 10.68
CA PHE A 179 -13.30 -5.34 11.87
C PHE A 179 -11.91 -5.60 12.41
N ALA A 180 -11.64 -5.20 13.64
CA ALA A 180 -10.33 -5.33 14.26
C ALA A 180 -10.43 -5.64 15.76
N THR A 181 -9.35 -6.18 16.33
CA THR A 181 -9.24 -6.40 17.77
C THR A 181 -9.19 -5.08 18.53
N GLU A 182 -9.61 -5.10 19.79
CA GLU A 182 -9.68 -3.93 20.70
C GLU A 182 -8.39 -3.10 20.76
N ASP A 183 -7.25 -3.77 20.64
CA ASP A 183 -5.90 -3.24 20.70
C ASP A 183 -5.34 -2.82 19.32
N HIS A 184 -6.07 -3.03 18.23
CA HIS A 184 -5.57 -2.73 16.90
C HIS A 184 -5.42 -1.21 16.66
N PRO A 185 -4.22 -0.68 16.35
CA PRO A 185 -4.00 0.75 16.24
C PRO A 185 -4.37 1.33 14.87
N PHE A 186 -4.99 2.49 14.90
CA PHE A 186 -5.34 3.30 13.73
C PHE A 186 -4.57 4.63 13.77
N LEU A 187 -4.13 5.12 12.61
CA LEU A 187 -3.48 6.42 12.54
C LEU A 187 -4.50 7.54 12.83
N THR A 188 -4.21 8.35 13.84
CA THR A 188 -4.97 9.54 14.26
C THR A 188 -4.07 10.79 14.22
N PRO A 189 -4.60 12.02 14.38
CA PRO A 189 -3.77 13.23 14.45
C PRO A 189 -2.73 13.21 15.59
N THR A 190 -2.92 12.36 16.61
CA THR A 190 -1.99 12.20 17.74
C THR A 190 -1.11 10.94 17.61
N GLY A 191 -1.08 10.31 16.44
CA GLY A 191 -0.35 9.07 16.17
C GLY A 191 -1.24 7.82 16.18
N MET A 192 -0.63 6.64 16.32
CA MET A 192 -1.33 5.36 16.32
C MET A 192 -2.09 5.15 17.64
N VAL A 193 -3.42 5.05 17.58
CA VAL A 193 -4.30 4.86 18.75
C VAL A 193 -5.08 3.56 18.60
N GLU A 194 -5.06 2.73 19.63
CA GLU A 194 -5.81 1.47 19.71
C GLU A 194 -7.31 1.70 19.52
N LEU A 195 -7.98 0.77 18.83
CA LEU A 195 -9.40 0.84 18.52
C LEU A 195 -10.26 1.13 19.77
N GLY A 196 -10.03 0.42 20.87
CA GLY A 196 -10.79 0.57 22.12
C GLY A 196 -10.63 1.95 22.77
N LYS A 197 -9.63 2.72 22.38
CA LYS A 197 -9.33 4.07 22.88
C LYS A 197 -9.70 5.19 21.88
N LEU A 198 -10.17 4.84 20.67
CA LEU A 198 -10.47 5.84 19.62
C LEU A 198 -11.59 6.80 20.01
N GLY A 199 -12.64 6.32 20.68
CA GLY A 199 -13.81 7.14 21.00
C GLY A 199 -14.44 7.78 19.76
N LYS A 200 -14.52 9.12 19.73
CA LYS A 200 -15.00 9.91 18.58
C LYS A 200 -13.85 10.65 17.86
N SER A 201 -12.64 10.10 17.89
CA SER A 201 -11.47 10.69 17.24
C SER A 201 -11.56 10.64 15.72
N ARG A 202 -10.71 11.43 15.05
CA ARG A 202 -10.44 11.31 13.61
C ARG A 202 -9.44 10.20 13.35
N VAL A 203 -9.65 9.47 12.26
CA VAL A 203 -8.74 8.41 11.76
C VAL A 203 -8.35 8.70 10.33
N ALA A 204 -7.12 8.34 9.94
CA ALA A 204 -6.65 8.49 8.56
C ALA A 204 -7.25 7.39 7.68
N VAL A 205 -7.93 7.79 6.62
CA VAL A 205 -8.41 6.92 5.56
C VAL A 205 -7.71 7.21 4.25
N PHE A 206 -7.55 6.20 3.40
CA PHE A 206 -7.00 6.26 2.06
C PHE A 206 -8.13 6.00 1.05
N PRO A 207 -8.71 7.04 0.44
CA PRO A 207 -9.94 6.92 -0.37
C PRO A 207 -9.79 6.11 -1.66
N PHE A 208 -8.56 5.95 -2.15
CA PHE A 208 -8.25 5.09 -3.28
C PHE A 208 -8.37 3.61 -2.87
N GLU A 209 -9.28 2.91 -3.54
CA GLU A 209 -9.64 1.53 -3.22
C GLU A 209 -9.04 0.52 -4.18
N GLY A 210 -8.85 0.93 -5.44
CA GLY A 210 -8.52 0.03 -6.52
C GLY A 210 -9.67 -0.87 -6.91
N VAL A 211 -9.33 -2.09 -7.33
CA VAL A 211 -10.30 -3.11 -7.72
C VAL A 211 -9.95 -4.44 -7.09
N ASP A 212 -10.93 -5.33 -6.98
CA ASP A 212 -10.70 -6.63 -6.37
C ASP A 212 -9.73 -7.47 -7.23
N TYR A 213 -8.82 -8.16 -6.54
CA TYR A 213 -7.92 -9.09 -7.18
C TYR A 213 -8.69 -10.28 -7.75
N VAL A 214 -8.43 -10.58 -9.02
CA VAL A 214 -8.90 -11.78 -9.68
C VAL A 214 -7.72 -12.40 -10.40
N GLU A 215 -7.49 -13.69 -10.15
CA GLU A 215 -6.41 -14.45 -10.78
C GLU A 215 -6.54 -14.37 -12.33
N PRO A 216 -5.48 -13.95 -13.04
CA PRO A 216 -5.50 -13.92 -14.49
C PRO A 216 -5.58 -15.34 -15.09
N THR A 217 -6.39 -15.49 -16.14
CA THR A 217 -6.31 -16.70 -16.98
C THR A 217 -5.09 -16.56 -17.88
N GLU A 218 -4.23 -17.58 -17.89
CA GLU A 218 -3.00 -17.57 -18.68
C GLU A 218 -3.29 -17.59 -20.18
N PHE A 219 -2.67 -16.67 -20.92
CA PHE A 219 -2.56 -16.70 -22.37
C PHE A 219 -1.27 -15.98 -22.80
N ILE A 220 -0.76 -16.33 -23.99
CA ILE A 220 0.46 -15.73 -24.53
C ILE A 220 0.16 -14.35 -25.13
N ILE A 221 0.90 -13.34 -24.69
CA ILE A 221 0.86 -11.97 -25.22
C ILE A 221 1.93 -11.77 -26.30
N ALA A 222 3.14 -12.23 -26.04
CA ALA A 222 4.26 -12.14 -26.97
C ALA A 222 5.23 -13.31 -26.79
N ASP A 223 5.65 -13.92 -27.90
CA ASP A 223 6.62 -15.02 -27.92
C ASP A 223 7.76 -14.78 -28.91
N ARG A 224 8.61 -15.81 -29.09
CA ARG A 224 9.73 -15.81 -30.04
C ARG A 224 9.29 -15.50 -31.46
N SER A 225 8.15 -16.05 -31.89
CA SER A 225 7.63 -15.90 -33.24
C SER A 225 7.14 -14.48 -33.48
N ASN A 226 6.44 -13.89 -32.51
CA ASN A 226 5.99 -12.51 -32.57
C ASN A 226 7.19 -11.57 -32.76
N ILE A 227 8.22 -11.68 -31.92
CA ILE A 227 9.41 -10.82 -32.00
C ILE A 227 10.19 -11.01 -33.30
N ARG A 228 10.33 -12.24 -33.80
CA ARG A 228 11.04 -12.52 -35.06
C ARG A 228 10.31 -12.01 -36.30
N SER A 229 8.98 -11.87 -36.22
CA SER A 229 8.16 -11.40 -37.33
C SER A 229 8.18 -9.87 -37.50
N LEU A 230 8.62 -9.14 -36.46
CA LEU A 230 8.68 -7.68 -36.50
C LEU A 230 9.76 -7.18 -37.45
N SER A 231 9.37 -6.23 -38.30
CA SER A 231 10.29 -5.53 -39.19
C SER A 231 11.01 -4.40 -38.44
N VAL A 232 12.00 -4.76 -37.62
CA VAL A 232 12.76 -3.83 -36.77
C VAL A 232 14.28 -3.90 -37.03
N PRO A 233 15.02 -2.78 -36.92
CA PRO A 233 16.47 -2.78 -37.09
C PRO A 233 17.22 -3.60 -36.02
N GLY A 234 18.01 -4.58 -36.43
CA GLY A 234 18.87 -5.38 -35.55
C GLY A 234 18.86 -6.87 -35.90
N ASN A 235 19.50 -7.70 -35.08
CA ASN A 235 19.46 -9.16 -35.21
C ASN A 235 18.33 -9.73 -34.34
N PRO A 236 17.23 -10.26 -34.92
CA PRO A 236 16.10 -10.78 -34.14
C PRO A 236 16.48 -11.90 -33.17
N ARG A 237 17.47 -12.74 -33.50
CA ARG A 237 17.94 -13.82 -32.59
C ARG A 237 18.57 -13.24 -31.32
N GLN A 238 19.37 -12.18 -31.46
CA GLN A 238 19.98 -11.52 -30.30
C GLN A 238 18.93 -10.86 -29.41
N ILE A 239 17.93 -10.21 -30.01
CA ILE A 239 16.82 -9.57 -29.28
C ILE A 239 16.04 -10.62 -28.48
N VAL A 240 15.65 -11.73 -29.11
CA VAL A 240 14.94 -12.83 -28.44
C VAL A 240 15.76 -13.38 -27.27
N ASN A 241 17.04 -13.67 -27.49
CA ASN A 241 17.92 -14.18 -26.43
C ASN A 241 18.05 -13.19 -25.26
N GLU A 242 18.07 -11.88 -25.54
CA GLU A 242 18.16 -10.85 -24.50
C GLU A 242 16.89 -10.77 -23.65
N LEU A 243 15.72 -10.88 -24.28
CA LEU A 243 14.43 -10.87 -23.62
C LEU A 243 14.20 -12.15 -22.79
N GLU A 244 14.59 -13.31 -23.31
CA GLU A 244 14.51 -14.59 -22.58
C GLU A 244 15.41 -14.61 -21.34
N LYS A 245 16.63 -14.10 -21.45
CA LYS A 245 17.53 -13.95 -20.28
C LYS A 245 16.95 -13.08 -19.17
N ARG A 246 15.99 -12.21 -19.51
CA ARG A 246 15.27 -11.34 -18.56
C ARG A 246 13.91 -11.91 -18.20
N ASN A 247 13.54 -13.12 -18.58
CA ASN A 247 12.20 -13.69 -18.35
C ASN A 247 11.09 -12.78 -18.90
N LEU A 248 11.34 -12.15 -20.05
CA LEU A 248 10.36 -11.32 -20.78
C LEU A 248 9.75 -12.06 -21.99
N LEU A 249 10.20 -13.28 -22.27
CA LEU A 249 9.62 -14.16 -23.29
C LEU A 249 9.64 -15.64 -22.82
N PRO A 250 8.59 -16.42 -23.09
CA PRO A 250 7.28 -15.94 -23.56
C PRO A 250 6.65 -15.03 -22.50
N LEU A 251 6.07 -13.90 -22.94
CA LEU A 251 5.31 -13.01 -22.07
C LEU A 251 3.86 -13.50 -22.06
N THR A 252 3.38 -13.91 -20.89
CA THR A 252 2.00 -14.33 -20.66
C THR A 252 1.23 -13.31 -19.84
N SER A 253 -0.10 -13.42 -19.82
CA SER A 253 -1.00 -12.63 -18.98
C SER A 253 -0.77 -12.80 -17.46
N THR A 254 -0.09 -13.86 -17.05
CA THR A 254 0.26 -14.21 -15.66
C THR A 254 1.70 -13.84 -15.28
N SER A 255 2.48 -13.29 -16.22
CA SER A 255 3.88 -12.92 -15.97
C SER A 255 4.01 -11.84 -14.89
N GLU A 256 4.91 -12.05 -13.92
CA GLU A 256 5.24 -11.08 -12.87
C GLU A 256 5.73 -9.73 -13.41
N LYS A 257 6.22 -9.69 -14.66
CA LYS A 257 6.71 -8.48 -15.32
C LYS A 257 5.64 -7.72 -16.10
N LEU A 258 4.50 -8.34 -16.38
CA LEU A 258 3.42 -7.72 -17.13
C LEU A 258 2.85 -6.46 -16.44
N PRO A 259 2.60 -6.43 -15.12
CA PRO A 259 2.13 -5.21 -14.43
C PRO A 259 3.00 -3.99 -14.71
N VAL A 260 4.32 -4.17 -14.63
CA VAL A 260 5.30 -3.12 -14.91
C VAL A 260 5.28 -2.71 -16.39
N LEU A 261 5.16 -3.68 -17.31
CA LEU A 261 5.02 -3.38 -18.74
C LEU A 261 3.74 -2.59 -19.05
N LEU A 262 2.61 -2.92 -18.43
CA LEU A 262 1.34 -2.20 -18.59
C LEU A 262 1.45 -0.75 -18.13
N LYS A 263 2.08 -0.51 -16.97
CA LYS A 263 2.38 0.84 -16.47
C LYS A 263 3.22 1.64 -17.49
N LEU A 264 4.31 1.05 -17.99
CA LEU A 264 5.18 1.72 -18.96
C LEU A 264 4.48 1.96 -20.30
N MET A 265 3.64 1.02 -20.77
CA MET A 265 2.87 1.18 -22.00
C MET A 265 1.90 2.35 -21.90
N GLY A 266 1.11 2.43 -20.81
CA GLY A 266 0.15 3.52 -20.59
C GLY A 266 0.85 4.87 -20.54
N PHE A 267 1.94 4.96 -19.78
CA PHE A 267 2.74 6.18 -19.69
C PHE A 267 3.34 6.60 -21.03
N ILE A 268 3.96 5.66 -21.78
CA ILE A 268 4.59 5.99 -23.06
C ILE A 268 3.56 6.43 -24.09
N LEU A 269 2.32 5.92 -24.05
CA LEU A 269 1.25 6.37 -24.94
C LEU A 269 0.84 7.82 -24.67
N GLY A 270 0.93 8.29 -23.43
CA GLY A 270 0.84 9.70 -23.09
C GLY A 270 2.17 10.44 -23.31
N ASP A 271 2.97 10.56 -22.25
CA ASP A 271 4.19 11.38 -22.18
C ASP A 271 5.48 10.62 -22.50
N GLY A 272 5.46 9.77 -23.53
CA GLY A 272 6.66 9.09 -24.02
C GLY A 272 6.78 9.05 -25.54
N THR A 273 7.95 8.62 -26.03
CA THR A 273 8.20 8.45 -27.47
C THR A 273 9.15 7.30 -27.72
N LEU A 274 8.76 6.38 -28.61
CA LEU A 274 9.65 5.33 -29.11
C LEU A 274 10.27 5.76 -30.43
N VAL A 275 11.60 5.82 -30.48
CA VAL A 275 12.37 6.05 -31.69
C VAL A 275 13.16 4.79 -31.99
N PHE A 276 12.95 4.20 -33.17
CA PHE A 276 13.65 2.99 -33.56
C PHE A 276 14.27 3.15 -34.94
N THR A 277 15.53 3.58 -34.96
CA THR A 277 16.36 3.60 -36.17
C THR A 277 17.58 2.70 -35.96
N SER A 278 18.28 2.34 -37.04
CA SER A 278 19.50 1.52 -36.96
C SER A 278 20.57 2.13 -36.03
N ARG A 279 20.63 3.47 -35.96
CA ARG A 279 21.58 4.25 -35.14
C ARG A 279 21.03 4.69 -33.78
N SER A 280 19.71 4.78 -33.61
CA SER A 280 19.09 5.35 -32.40
C SER A 280 17.85 4.54 -31.95
N PRO A 281 18.04 3.46 -31.18
CA PRO A 281 16.98 2.81 -30.41
C PRO A 281 16.80 3.58 -29.09
N GLN A 282 15.79 4.44 -29.01
CA GLN A 282 15.54 5.29 -27.84
C GLN A 282 14.07 5.24 -27.43
N ALA A 283 13.79 4.92 -26.17
CA ALA A 283 12.50 5.16 -25.54
C ALA A 283 12.65 6.38 -24.62
N TRP A 284 12.02 7.49 -24.97
CA TRP A 284 12.00 8.73 -24.20
C TRP A 284 10.78 8.80 -23.30
N PHE A 285 10.99 9.35 -22.11
CA PHE A 285 9.98 9.57 -21.06
C PHE A 285 10.08 11.01 -20.59
N TYR A 286 8.96 11.72 -20.49
CA TYR A 286 8.85 13.12 -20.10
C TYR A 286 7.91 13.25 -18.91
N GLY A 287 8.14 14.20 -18.00
CA GLY A 287 7.27 14.41 -16.83
C GLY A 287 7.98 15.16 -15.71
N ASP A 288 7.37 15.16 -14.52
CA ASP A 288 7.97 15.74 -13.32
C ASP A 288 9.11 14.86 -12.77
N LYS A 289 10.11 15.47 -12.15
CA LYS A 289 11.33 14.79 -11.72
C LYS A 289 11.04 13.63 -10.76
N GLU A 290 10.21 13.86 -9.75
CA GLU A 290 9.88 12.87 -8.72
C GLU A 290 9.06 11.70 -9.28
N ASP A 291 8.18 11.95 -10.25
CA ASP A 291 7.38 10.92 -10.92
C ASP A 291 8.25 10.08 -11.86
N LEU A 292 9.18 10.73 -12.59
CA LEU A 292 10.11 10.03 -13.48
C LEU A 292 11.06 9.08 -12.75
N GLU A 293 11.41 9.33 -11.48
CA GLU A 293 12.20 8.35 -10.71
C GLU A 293 11.44 7.05 -10.44
N GLU A 294 10.12 7.10 -10.30
CA GLU A 294 9.28 5.90 -10.18
C GLU A 294 9.29 5.11 -11.50
N VAL A 295 9.09 5.80 -12.63
CA VAL A 295 9.17 5.20 -13.96
C VAL A 295 10.55 4.58 -14.21
N ARG A 296 11.64 5.25 -13.78
CA ARG A 296 13.01 4.71 -13.87
C ARG A 296 13.19 3.47 -13.01
N SER A 297 12.62 3.43 -11.82
CA SER A 297 12.64 2.24 -10.94
C SER A 297 11.98 1.05 -11.63
N ASP A 298 10.83 1.26 -12.26
CA ASP A 298 10.09 0.23 -12.97
C ASP A 298 10.84 -0.27 -14.23
N VAL A 299 11.52 0.61 -14.97
CA VAL A 299 12.44 0.18 -16.04
C VAL A 299 13.57 -0.72 -15.52
N LYS A 300 14.12 -0.41 -14.33
CA LYS A 300 15.15 -1.24 -13.69
C LYS A 300 14.61 -2.60 -13.25
N LYS A 301 13.37 -2.68 -12.74
CA LYS A 301 12.71 -3.95 -12.40
C LYS A 301 12.61 -4.90 -13.61
N LEU A 302 12.49 -4.37 -14.82
CA LEU A 302 12.51 -5.18 -16.05
C LEU A 302 13.91 -5.67 -16.46
N GLY A 303 14.98 -5.17 -15.82
CA GLY A 303 16.37 -5.49 -16.15
C GLY A 303 16.98 -4.60 -17.24
N PHE A 304 16.45 -3.39 -17.41
CA PHE A 304 16.98 -2.38 -18.34
C PHE A 304 17.58 -1.19 -17.59
N ASN A 305 18.51 -0.49 -18.23
CA ASN A 305 19.22 0.63 -17.64
C ASN A 305 18.66 1.96 -18.19
N PRO A 306 17.88 2.73 -17.40
CA PRO A 306 17.50 4.08 -17.77
C PRO A 306 18.68 5.04 -17.57
N SER A 307 18.78 6.07 -18.41
CA SER A 307 19.72 7.18 -18.19
C SER A 307 19.41 7.92 -16.89
N ARG A 308 20.30 8.83 -16.48
CA ARG A 308 19.93 9.90 -15.54
C ARG A 308 18.76 10.74 -16.09
N ILE A 309 18.03 11.39 -15.20
CA ILE A 309 17.08 12.43 -15.58
C ILE A 309 17.87 13.64 -16.10
N TYR A 310 17.54 14.06 -17.32
CA TYR A 310 17.99 15.29 -17.94
C TYR A 310 17.00 16.40 -17.59
N HIS A 311 17.52 17.62 -17.45
CA HIS A 311 16.73 18.83 -17.21
C HIS A 311 17.09 19.85 -18.28
N ARG A 312 16.07 20.50 -18.85
CA ARG A 312 16.25 21.63 -19.76
C ARG A 312 15.15 22.66 -19.50
N ILE A 313 15.49 23.93 -19.70
CA ILE A 313 14.52 25.02 -19.67
C ILE A 313 14.14 25.33 -21.12
N ARG A 314 12.85 25.43 -21.40
CA ARG A 314 12.33 25.83 -22.72
C ARG A 314 11.57 27.14 -22.63
N ASP A 315 11.89 28.03 -23.54
CA ASP A 315 11.11 29.25 -23.79
C ASP A 315 9.97 28.90 -24.76
N HIS A 316 8.74 28.98 -24.25
CA HIS A 316 7.53 28.77 -25.05
C HIS A 316 6.91 30.10 -25.40
N LYS A 317 6.50 30.23 -26.67
CA LYS A 317 5.67 31.34 -27.16
C LYS A 317 4.41 30.73 -27.76
N ILE A 318 3.28 30.95 -27.13
CA ILE A 318 1.98 30.48 -27.64
C ILE A 318 1.10 31.67 -27.98
N GLU A 319 0.48 31.61 -29.14
CA GLU A 319 -0.54 32.56 -29.58
C GLU A 319 -1.91 31.91 -29.31
N THR A 320 -2.64 32.49 -28.37
CA THR A 320 -3.98 32.04 -28.01
C THR A 320 -5.01 33.05 -28.49
N LYS A 321 -6.28 32.66 -28.54
CA LYS A 321 -7.39 33.59 -28.83
C LYS A 321 -7.52 34.76 -27.84
N TYR A 322 -6.82 34.69 -26.70
CA TYR A 322 -6.81 35.71 -25.65
C TYR A 322 -5.51 36.53 -25.61
N GLY A 323 -4.55 36.25 -26.50
CA GLY A 323 -3.28 36.98 -26.59
C GLY A 323 -2.04 36.09 -26.74
N LYS A 324 -0.87 36.72 -26.88
CA LYS A 324 0.45 36.08 -26.94
C LYS A 324 1.00 35.88 -25.54
N TYR A 325 1.23 34.63 -25.16
CA TYR A 325 1.85 34.28 -23.88
C TYR A 325 3.27 33.79 -24.12
N GLN A 326 4.21 34.30 -23.32
CA GLN A 326 5.59 33.80 -23.24
C GLN A 326 5.84 33.29 -21.83
N PHE A 327 6.34 32.06 -21.72
CA PHE A 327 6.68 31.48 -20.43
C PHE A 327 7.88 30.54 -20.57
N LYS A 328 8.62 30.39 -19.48
CA LYS A 328 9.67 29.39 -19.34
C LYS A 328 9.08 28.14 -18.69
N HIS A 329 9.47 26.98 -19.19
CA HIS A 329 9.03 25.70 -18.65
C HIS A 329 10.22 24.78 -18.42
N ASP A 330 10.33 24.26 -17.21
CA ASP A 330 11.26 23.20 -16.84
C ASP A 330 10.77 21.88 -17.42
N GLU A 331 11.57 21.27 -18.27
CA GLU A 331 11.28 19.97 -18.85
C GLU A 331 12.29 18.94 -18.32
N TYR A 332 11.77 17.91 -17.64
CA TYR A 332 12.56 16.75 -17.23
C TYR A 332 12.28 15.56 -18.14
N SER A 333 13.32 14.77 -18.41
CA SER A 333 13.18 13.56 -19.22
C SER A 333 14.28 12.54 -18.94
N PHE A 334 14.05 11.28 -19.26
CA PHE A 334 15.12 10.28 -19.35
C PHE A 334 14.91 9.39 -20.57
N VAL A 335 15.93 8.59 -20.91
CA VAL A 335 15.90 7.70 -22.07
C VAL A 335 16.42 6.31 -21.73
N VAL A 336 15.79 5.30 -22.32
CA VAL A 336 16.24 3.92 -22.33
C VAL A 336 16.78 3.58 -23.71
N ARG A 337 18.05 3.13 -23.78
CA ARG A 337 18.75 2.82 -25.04
C ARG A 337 18.96 1.32 -25.22
N ALA A 338 17.88 0.57 -25.32
CA ALA A 338 17.92 -0.88 -25.48
C ALA A 338 17.02 -1.34 -26.65
N ARG A 339 17.61 -1.99 -27.66
CA ARG A 339 16.87 -2.50 -28.84
C ARG A 339 15.79 -3.48 -28.44
N SER A 340 16.10 -4.40 -27.54
CA SER A 340 15.16 -5.39 -27.00
C SER A 340 13.99 -4.76 -26.26
N PHE A 341 14.22 -3.73 -25.44
CA PHE A 341 13.17 -2.99 -24.74
C PHE A 341 12.18 -2.35 -25.73
N ILE A 342 12.69 -1.63 -26.72
CA ILE A 342 11.84 -0.94 -27.72
C ILE A 342 11.13 -1.95 -28.62
N THR A 343 11.81 -3.04 -29.00
CA THR A 343 11.19 -4.12 -29.79
C THR A 343 10.06 -4.78 -29.02
N LEU A 344 10.25 -5.03 -27.72
CA LEU A 344 9.20 -5.57 -26.86
C LEU A 344 8.00 -4.63 -26.79
N LEU A 345 8.21 -3.35 -26.45
CA LEU A 345 7.10 -2.39 -26.36
C LEU A 345 6.36 -2.24 -27.70
N PHE A 346 7.08 -2.25 -28.82
CA PHE A 346 6.46 -2.25 -30.14
C PHE A 346 5.64 -3.52 -30.40
N ALA A 347 6.15 -4.70 -30.01
CA ALA A 347 5.40 -5.96 -30.07
C ALA A 347 4.11 -5.92 -29.23
N LEU A 348 4.14 -5.20 -28.10
CA LEU A 348 3.00 -5.00 -27.23
C LEU A 348 2.00 -3.96 -27.77
N GLY A 349 2.27 -3.32 -28.91
CA GLY A 349 1.35 -2.39 -29.56
C GLY A 349 1.63 -0.90 -29.28
N VAL A 350 2.78 -0.56 -28.69
CA VAL A 350 3.19 0.85 -28.55
C VAL A 350 3.74 1.35 -29.90
N PRO A 351 3.19 2.42 -30.49
CA PRO A 351 3.60 2.90 -31.82
C PRO A 351 5.03 3.45 -31.86
N LEU A 352 5.70 3.26 -33.00
CA LEU A 352 7.04 3.81 -33.27
C LEU A 352 6.94 5.19 -33.93
N GLY A 353 7.69 6.16 -33.42
CA GLY A 353 7.80 7.51 -33.99
C GLY A 353 6.68 8.45 -33.55
N ASN A 354 6.33 9.41 -34.41
CA ASN A 354 5.39 10.47 -34.06
C ASN A 354 3.94 9.96 -34.06
N LYS A 355 3.35 9.86 -32.86
CA LYS A 355 1.99 9.36 -32.64
C LYS A 355 0.90 10.21 -33.30
N SER A 356 1.09 11.52 -33.43
CA SER A 356 0.08 12.42 -34.01
C SER A 356 -0.03 12.28 -35.53
N LYS A 357 1.00 11.72 -36.18
CA LYS A 357 1.10 11.56 -37.64
C LYS A 357 0.74 10.17 -38.16
N GLN A 358 0.41 9.22 -37.28
CA GLN A 358 0.18 7.83 -37.66
C GLN A 358 -1.12 7.29 -37.07
N ALA A 359 -1.71 6.30 -37.76
CA ALA A 359 -2.83 5.54 -37.25
C ALA A 359 -2.33 4.41 -36.32
N TYR A 360 -2.94 4.28 -35.14
CA TYR A 360 -2.73 3.16 -34.23
C TYR A 360 -3.98 2.94 -33.35
N SER A 361 -4.09 1.75 -32.77
CA SER A 361 -5.18 1.34 -31.88
C SER A 361 -4.62 0.55 -30.70
N LEU A 362 -5.44 0.31 -29.68
CA LEU A 362 -5.07 -0.58 -28.59
C LEU A 362 -5.00 -2.04 -29.08
N PRO A 363 -4.07 -2.85 -28.54
CA PRO A 363 -3.98 -4.25 -28.91
C PRO A 363 -5.13 -5.05 -28.31
N ALA A 364 -5.69 -6.00 -29.07
CA ALA A 364 -6.86 -6.77 -28.66
C ALA A 364 -6.66 -7.56 -27.36
N TRP A 365 -5.44 -8.02 -27.09
CA TRP A 365 -5.13 -8.78 -25.87
C TRP A 365 -5.33 -7.99 -24.58
N LEU A 366 -5.25 -6.65 -24.63
CA LEU A 366 -5.48 -5.77 -23.48
C LEU A 366 -6.92 -5.91 -22.95
N PHE A 367 -7.88 -6.14 -23.85
CA PHE A 367 -9.30 -6.33 -23.51
C PHE A 367 -9.58 -7.70 -22.84
N ASN A 368 -8.67 -8.66 -22.97
CA ASN A 368 -8.78 -9.98 -22.34
C ASN A 368 -8.18 -10.02 -20.92
N LEU A 369 -7.48 -8.97 -20.51
CA LEU A 369 -6.88 -8.91 -19.18
C LEU A 369 -7.93 -8.76 -18.08
N ARG A 370 -7.52 -9.08 -16.85
CA ARG A 370 -8.34 -8.83 -15.66
C ARG A 370 -8.45 -7.33 -15.39
N LYS A 371 -9.52 -6.94 -14.68
CA LYS A 371 -9.83 -5.54 -14.35
C LYS A 371 -8.64 -4.82 -13.72
N TRP A 372 -7.95 -5.44 -12.77
CA TRP A 372 -6.77 -4.84 -12.13
C TRP A 372 -5.57 -4.64 -13.06
N GLN A 373 -5.41 -5.48 -14.09
CA GLN A 373 -4.36 -5.32 -15.08
C GLN A 373 -4.70 -4.18 -16.06
N LYS A 374 -5.95 -4.13 -16.54
CA LYS A 374 -6.47 -3.02 -17.36
C LYS A 374 -6.30 -1.68 -16.64
N ARG A 375 -6.57 -1.67 -15.34
CA ARG A 375 -6.41 -0.51 -14.45
C ARG A 375 -5.01 0.08 -14.53
N LEU A 376 -3.94 -0.74 -14.42
CA LEU A 376 -2.54 -0.27 -14.45
C LEU A 376 -2.18 0.47 -15.74
N PHE A 377 -2.69 -0.03 -16.87
CA PHE A 377 -2.53 0.65 -18.16
C PHE A 377 -3.28 1.99 -18.19
N LEU A 378 -4.55 1.99 -17.75
CA LEU A 378 -5.38 3.20 -17.76
C LEU A 378 -4.85 4.28 -16.79
N SER A 379 -4.50 3.90 -15.57
CA SER A 379 -4.09 4.82 -14.51
C SER A 379 -2.78 5.55 -14.85
N THR A 380 -1.85 4.90 -15.54
CA THR A 380 -0.60 5.52 -16.01
C THR A 380 -0.79 6.38 -17.25
N LEU A 381 -1.67 5.96 -18.18
CA LEU A 381 -2.09 6.81 -19.29
C LEU A 381 -2.77 8.10 -18.80
N PHE A 382 -3.63 7.99 -17.77
CA PHE A 382 -4.29 9.13 -17.16
C PHE A 382 -3.33 9.98 -16.32
N GLY A 383 -2.36 9.35 -15.66
CA GLY A 383 -1.25 10.01 -14.98
C GLY A 383 -0.51 10.97 -15.90
N ALA A 384 -0.21 10.54 -17.13
CA ALA A 384 0.37 11.37 -18.17
C ALA A 384 -0.62 12.44 -18.68
N GLU A 385 -1.70 12.02 -19.34
CA GLU A 385 -2.45 12.92 -20.24
C GLU A 385 -3.80 13.44 -19.70
N LEU A 386 -4.43 12.72 -18.76
CA LEU A 386 -5.76 13.12 -18.28
C LEU A 386 -5.64 14.33 -17.35
N SER A 387 -6.59 15.26 -17.42
CA SER A 387 -6.65 16.42 -16.53
C SER A 387 -6.72 16.01 -15.06
N ALA A 388 -6.07 16.80 -14.20
CA ALA A 388 -6.15 16.65 -12.75
C ALA A 388 -7.57 16.99 -12.22
N PRO A 389 -7.98 16.44 -11.06
CA PRO A 389 -9.17 16.90 -10.36
C PRO A 389 -9.09 18.40 -10.08
N ALA A 390 -10.09 19.15 -10.53
CA ALA A 390 -10.23 20.59 -10.32
C ALA A 390 -11.70 20.97 -10.29
N THR A 391 -12.07 21.99 -9.51
CA THR A 391 -13.44 22.50 -9.47
C THR A 391 -13.72 23.51 -10.57
N LEU A 392 -15.00 23.64 -10.94
CA LEU A 392 -15.46 24.64 -11.90
C LEU A 392 -15.15 26.06 -11.38
N THR A 393 -14.59 26.90 -12.24
CA THR A 393 -14.29 28.31 -11.92
C THR A 393 -15.56 29.02 -11.44
N GLY A 394 -15.49 29.71 -10.30
CA GLY A 394 -16.65 30.34 -9.66
C GLY A 394 -17.60 29.38 -8.93
N HIS A 395 -17.38 28.06 -9.02
CA HIS A 395 -18.23 27.02 -8.43
C HIS A 395 -17.38 25.92 -7.75
N GLY A 396 -16.72 26.28 -6.64
CA GLY A 396 -15.83 25.41 -5.87
C GLY A 396 -16.45 24.16 -5.21
N TYR A 397 -17.70 23.83 -5.54
CA TYR A 397 -18.43 22.66 -5.02
C TYR A 397 -18.52 21.51 -6.02
N ASN A 398 -18.33 21.78 -7.31
CA ASN A 398 -18.53 20.82 -8.39
C ASN A 398 -17.24 20.69 -9.19
N PHE A 399 -16.87 19.45 -9.50
CA PHE A 399 -15.67 19.17 -10.28
C PHE A 399 -15.89 19.40 -11.77
N CYS A 400 -14.83 19.86 -12.42
CA CYS A 400 -14.69 19.85 -13.86
C CYS A 400 -14.73 18.41 -14.39
N MET A 401 -15.15 18.28 -15.64
CA MET A 401 -15.15 17.02 -16.37
C MET A 401 -13.70 16.57 -16.63
N PRO A 402 -13.26 15.40 -16.11
CA PRO A 402 -11.94 14.89 -16.46
C PRO A 402 -11.89 14.61 -17.96
N GLN A 403 -10.87 15.14 -18.62
CA GLN A 403 -10.74 15.08 -20.08
C GLN A 403 -9.37 14.58 -20.53
N LEU A 404 -9.38 13.70 -21.51
CA LEU A 404 -8.20 13.18 -22.21
C LEU A 404 -8.27 13.65 -23.67
N GLY A 405 -7.29 14.46 -24.09
CA GLY A 405 -7.23 14.98 -25.45
C GLY A 405 -6.32 14.17 -26.35
N GLN A 406 -6.71 13.97 -27.60
CA GLN A 406 -5.84 13.45 -28.66
C GLN A 406 -5.89 14.36 -29.87
N ASN A 407 -4.71 14.75 -30.37
CA ASN A 407 -4.57 15.54 -31.60
C ASN A 407 -3.99 14.66 -32.70
N LYS A 408 -4.68 14.61 -33.84
CA LYS A 408 -4.26 13.86 -35.04
C LYS A 408 -4.24 14.76 -36.25
N ASN A 409 -3.35 14.49 -37.20
CA ASN A 409 -3.49 15.08 -38.54
C ASN A 409 -4.75 14.55 -39.24
N GLU A 410 -5.15 15.19 -40.34
CA GLU A 410 -6.35 14.83 -41.09
C GLU A 410 -6.37 13.34 -41.50
N ALA A 411 -5.25 12.84 -42.03
CA ALA A 411 -5.09 11.43 -42.42
C ALA A 411 -5.21 10.42 -41.25
N GLY A 412 -5.01 10.88 -40.00
CA GLY A 412 -5.06 10.05 -38.79
C GLY A 412 -6.31 10.26 -37.95
N SER A 413 -7.29 11.07 -38.41
CA SER A 413 -8.47 11.45 -37.60
C SER A 413 -9.29 10.26 -37.12
N ASP A 414 -9.65 9.35 -38.02
CA ASP A 414 -10.49 8.19 -37.68
C ASP A 414 -9.82 7.29 -36.63
N SER A 415 -8.48 7.17 -36.69
CA SER A 415 -7.70 6.44 -35.71
C SER A 415 -7.73 7.11 -34.33
N GLY A 416 -7.76 8.44 -34.25
CA GLY A 416 -7.88 9.17 -32.99
C GLY A 416 -9.21 8.91 -32.28
N ALA A 417 -10.33 9.00 -33.00
CA ALA A 417 -11.65 8.69 -32.47
C ALA A 417 -11.77 7.22 -32.03
N LYS A 418 -11.25 6.30 -32.85
CA LYS A 418 -11.24 4.87 -32.55
C LYS A 418 -10.46 4.58 -31.26
N LEU A 419 -9.25 5.14 -31.12
CA LEU A 419 -8.41 4.95 -29.93
C LEU A 419 -9.13 5.42 -28.66
N LEU A 420 -9.75 6.61 -28.69
CA LEU A 420 -10.48 7.10 -27.52
C LEU A 420 -11.72 6.25 -27.22
N SER A 421 -12.38 5.69 -28.24
CA SER A 421 -13.52 4.78 -28.05
C SER A 421 -13.08 3.45 -27.43
N GLU A 422 -11.92 2.93 -27.82
CA GLU A 422 -11.29 1.75 -27.23
C GLU A 422 -10.90 1.99 -25.76
N ILE A 423 -10.37 3.18 -25.44
CA ILE A 423 -10.10 3.59 -24.05
C ILE A 423 -11.41 3.70 -23.26
N ALA A 424 -12.46 4.29 -23.84
CA ALA A 424 -13.77 4.37 -23.20
C ALA A 424 -14.34 2.97 -22.88
N ALA A 425 -14.22 2.02 -23.81
CA ALA A 425 -14.63 0.63 -23.58
C ALA A 425 -13.85 -0.04 -22.42
N LEU A 426 -12.55 0.25 -22.26
CA LEU A 426 -11.80 -0.24 -21.10
C LEU A 426 -12.24 0.43 -19.78
N ILE A 427 -12.66 1.70 -19.82
CA ILE A 427 -13.19 2.42 -18.66
C ILE A 427 -14.57 1.87 -18.25
N GLU A 428 -15.39 1.45 -19.22
CA GLU A 428 -16.73 0.87 -18.97
C GLU A 428 -16.66 -0.41 -18.12
N ASP A 429 -15.59 -1.20 -18.18
CA ASP A 429 -15.36 -2.36 -17.29
C ASP A 429 -15.37 -1.99 -15.79
N PHE A 430 -15.20 -0.72 -15.45
CA PHE A 430 -15.21 -0.18 -14.08
C PHE A 430 -16.54 0.49 -13.73
N ASP A 431 -17.57 0.32 -14.57
CA ASP A 431 -18.87 0.99 -14.46
C ASP A 431 -18.75 2.52 -14.47
N VAL A 432 -17.69 3.04 -15.12
CA VAL A 432 -17.44 4.46 -15.28
C VAL A 432 -17.94 4.91 -16.65
N LYS A 433 -18.85 5.88 -16.64
CA LYS A 433 -19.41 6.51 -17.83
C LYS A 433 -18.42 7.52 -18.39
N ALA A 434 -18.03 7.34 -19.64
CA ALA A 434 -17.26 8.30 -20.41
C ALA A 434 -17.84 8.43 -21.82
N GLN A 435 -17.62 9.58 -22.46
CA GLN A 435 -18.07 9.84 -23.83
C GLN A 435 -16.95 10.44 -24.67
N VAL A 436 -16.91 10.10 -25.94
CA VAL A 436 -15.96 10.68 -26.90
C VAL A 436 -16.64 11.80 -27.66
N THR A 437 -16.01 12.97 -27.74
CA THR A 437 -16.53 14.11 -28.49
C THR A 437 -16.43 13.88 -30.00
N ARG A 438 -17.28 14.59 -30.75
CA ARG A 438 -17.02 14.83 -32.17
C ARG A 438 -15.66 15.54 -32.34
N PRO A 439 -14.96 15.35 -33.47
CA PRO A 439 -13.73 16.07 -33.75
C PRO A 439 -13.96 17.58 -33.73
N GLU A 440 -13.12 18.29 -33.00
CA GLU A 440 -12.88 19.71 -33.25
C GLU A 440 -11.90 19.78 -34.43
N GLU A 441 -12.36 20.24 -35.58
CA GLU A 441 -11.55 20.34 -36.79
C GLU A 441 -10.66 21.59 -36.78
N ASN A 442 -9.51 21.50 -37.44
CA ASN A 442 -8.62 22.65 -37.72
C ASN A 442 -8.11 23.41 -36.48
N VAL A 443 -8.01 22.74 -35.31
CA VAL A 443 -7.71 23.35 -34.01
C VAL A 443 -6.31 23.97 -33.94
N HIS A 444 -5.34 23.38 -34.61
CA HIS A 444 -3.98 23.92 -34.65
C HIS A 444 -3.41 23.86 -36.06
N LYS A 445 -2.87 24.99 -36.54
CA LYS A 445 -2.10 25.08 -37.78
C LYS A 445 -0.64 24.75 -37.44
N GLY A 446 -0.32 23.45 -37.42
CA GLY A 446 1.05 22.98 -37.23
C GLY A 446 1.91 23.23 -38.47
N ILE A 447 3.21 22.94 -38.36
CA ILE A 447 4.17 23.03 -39.48
C ILE A 447 3.75 22.13 -40.66
N ASP A 448 3.09 21.00 -40.38
CA ASP A 448 2.67 19.99 -41.36
C ASP A 448 1.18 20.06 -41.73
N GLY A 449 0.48 21.16 -41.39
CA GLY A 449 -0.94 21.35 -41.70
C GLY A 449 -1.87 21.35 -40.48
N HIS A 450 -3.17 21.26 -40.75
CA HIS A 450 -4.21 21.29 -39.73
C HIS A 450 -4.29 19.97 -38.94
N THR A 451 -4.64 20.08 -37.66
CA THR A 451 -4.89 18.93 -36.78
C THR A 451 -6.30 18.97 -36.23
N ASN A 452 -6.89 17.79 -36.11
CA ASN A 452 -8.20 17.57 -35.50
C ASN A 452 -7.99 17.08 -34.08
N ARG A 453 -8.80 17.60 -33.15
CA ARG A 453 -8.75 17.26 -31.74
C ARG A 453 -9.98 16.45 -31.35
N PHE A 454 -9.74 15.35 -30.67
CA PHE A 454 -10.76 14.52 -30.04
C PHE A 454 -10.58 14.56 -28.54
N ARG A 455 -11.68 14.47 -27.79
CA ARG A 455 -11.62 14.37 -26.33
C ARG A 455 -12.45 13.20 -25.83
N LEU A 456 -11.90 12.43 -24.90
CA LEU A 456 -12.66 11.54 -24.04
C LEU A 456 -12.99 12.31 -22.77
N LEU A 457 -14.25 12.25 -22.37
CA LEU A 457 -14.84 13.03 -21.30
C LEU A 457 -15.48 12.10 -20.28
N VAL A 458 -14.98 12.09 -19.04
CA VAL A 458 -15.55 11.28 -17.95
C VAL A 458 -16.71 12.04 -17.30
N SER A 459 -17.87 11.40 -17.14
CA SER A 459 -19.06 12.04 -16.56
C SER A 459 -18.79 12.65 -15.17
N THR A 460 -19.33 13.85 -14.95
CA THR A 460 -19.21 14.63 -13.70
C THR A 460 -20.20 14.22 -12.61
N GLU A 461 -21.04 13.21 -12.87
CA GLU A 461 -21.94 12.63 -11.87
C GLU A 461 -21.12 12.20 -10.63
N PRO A 462 -21.45 12.65 -9.40
CA PRO A 462 -20.63 12.38 -8.21
C PRO A 462 -20.30 10.90 -8.00
N ALA A 463 -21.27 10.00 -8.19
CA ALA A 463 -21.06 8.56 -8.08
C ALA A 463 -20.08 8.04 -9.16
N ASN A 464 -20.12 8.62 -10.37
CA ASN A 464 -19.21 8.27 -11.46
C ASN A 464 -17.78 8.72 -11.17
N LEU A 465 -17.60 9.96 -10.70
CA LEU A 465 -16.30 10.50 -10.31
C LEU A 465 -15.70 9.72 -9.13
N ILE A 466 -16.53 9.34 -8.14
CA ILE A 466 -16.09 8.47 -7.04
C ILE A 466 -15.57 7.15 -7.59
N ARG A 467 -16.34 6.43 -8.43
CA ARG A 467 -15.88 5.18 -9.05
C ARG A 467 -14.59 5.38 -9.84
N PHE A 468 -14.54 6.41 -10.68
CA PHE A 468 -13.38 6.71 -11.51
C PHE A 468 -12.10 6.91 -10.68
N TRP A 469 -12.12 7.84 -9.72
CA TRP A 469 -10.93 8.16 -8.94
C TRP A 469 -10.60 7.12 -7.86
N SER A 470 -11.59 6.45 -7.27
CA SER A 470 -11.32 5.41 -6.26
C SER A 470 -10.93 4.07 -6.86
N MET A 471 -11.36 3.73 -8.08
CA MET A 471 -11.07 2.43 -8.71
C MET A 471 -10.01 2.48 -9.81
N ILE A 472 -9.86 3.59 -10.56
CA ILE A 472 -8.86 3.75 -11.62
C ILE A 472 -7.78 4.76 -11.22
N GLY A 473 -8.15 5.94 -10.72
CA GLY A 473 -7.19 6.91 -10.18
C GLY A 473 -6.06 7.28 -11.15
N TYR A 474 -4.88 7.58 -10.60
CA TYR A 474 -3.70 8.02 -11.34
C TYR A 474 -2.45 7.31 -10.81
N GLU A 475 -1.55 6.91 -11.71
CA GLU A 475 -0.23 6.35 -11.42
C GLU A 475 0.83 7.16 -12.17
N TYR A 476 2.08 7.19 -11.69
CA TYR A 476 3.14 8.06 -12.22
C TYR A 476 2.78 9.56 -12.28
N ASN A 477 1.87 9.99 -11.40
CA ASN A 477 1.62 11.40 -11.14
C ASN A 477 1.12 11.59 -9.71
N LYS A 478 2.05 11.84 -8.78
CA LYS A 478 1.74 11.93 -7.34
C LYS A 478 0.74 13.03 -7.01
N ARG A 479 0.83 14.17 -7.71
CA ARG A 479 -0.09 15.29 -7.51
C ARG A 479 -1.52 14.94 -7.92
N LYS A 480 -1.72 14.33 -9.09
CA LYS A 480 -3.05 13.91 -9.57
C LYS A 480 -3.63 12.84 -8.65
N ALA A 481 -2.82 11.86 -8.22
CA ALA A 481 -3.23 10.82 -7.28
C ALA A 481 -3.67 11.40 -5.92
N PHE A 482 -2.88 12.32 -5.36
CA PHE A 482 -3.21 13.05 -4.13
C PHE A 482 -4.56 13.79 -4.25
N LEU A 483 -4.73 14.61 -5.30
CA LEU A 483 -5.97 15.37 -5.51
C LEU A 483 -7.18 14.44 -5.72
N ALA A 484 -7.00 13.30 -6.39
CA ALA A 484 -8.05 12.34 -6.64
C ALA A 484 -8.55 11.70 -5.35
N ASN A 485 -7.64 11.35 -4.44
CA ASN A 485 -7.97 10.85 -3.11
C ASN A 485 -8.82 11.84 -2.32
N VAL A 486 -8.36 13.09 -2.21
CA VAL A 486 -9.10 14.14 -1.49
C VAL A 486 -10.45 14.41 -2.15
N ALA A 487 -10.53 14.38 -3.48
CA ALA A 487 -11.78 14.57 -4.23
C ALA A 487 -12.80 13.44 -3.98
N VAL A 488 -12.36 12.17 -3.90
CA VAL A 488 -13.23 11.04 -3.55
C VAL A 488 -13.82 11.25 -2.16
N HIS A 489 -12.99 11.59 -1.17
CA HIS A 489 -13.46 11.83 0.18
C HIS A 489 -14.46 13.00 0.22
N TYR A 490 -14.15 14.12 -0.43
CA TYR A 490 -15.03 15.29 -0.52
C TYR A 490 -16.39 14.95 -1.13
N LEU A 491 -16.40 14.16 -2.23
CA LEU A 491 -17.64 13.74 -2.89
C LEU A 491 -18.47 12.79 -2.03
N ARG A 492 -17.85 11.83 -1.32
CA ARG A 492 -18.55 10.94 -0.37
C ARG A 492 -19.19 11.73 0.75
N LEU A 493 -18.44 12.67 1.33
CA LEU A 493 -18.95 13.56 2.37
C LEU A 493 -20.13 14.39 1.85
N LYS A 494 -19.99 14.98 0.66
CA LYS A 494 -21.05 15.75 0.00
C LYS A 494 -22.32 14.91 -0.22
N GLN A 495 -22.18 13.65 -0.67
CA GLN A 495 -23.31 12.74 -0.85
C GLN A 495 -24.01 12.40 0.48
N ARG A 496 -23.23 12.14 1.54
CA ARG A 496 -23.77 11.91 2.91
C ARG A 496 -24.55 13.11 3.42
N VAL A 497 -24.02 14.33 3.27
CA VAL A 497 -24.70 15.56 3.69
C VAL A 497 -26.03 15.76 2.96
N LEU A 498 -26.07 15.46 1.67
CA LEU A 498 -27.30 15.55 0.87
C LEU A 498 -28.32 14.44 1.19
N GLY A 499 -27.85 13.26 1.60
CA GLY A 499 -28.69 12.11 1.93
C GLY A 499 -29.21 12.09 3.38
N GLU A 500 -28.52 12.72 4.33
CA GLU A 500 -28.81 12.61 5.77
C GLU A 500 -28.85 13.99 6.47
N LYS A 501 -30.07 14.51 6.72
CA LYS A 501 -30.31 15.79 7.42
C LYS A 501 -29.55 15.97 8.76
N PRO A 502 -29.32 14.93 9.61
CA PRO A 502 -28.57 15.08 10.86
C PRO A 502 -27.06 15.37 10.68
N ILE A 503 -26.46 14.94 9.56
CA ILE A 503 -25.03 15.16 9.29
C ILE A 503 -24.77 16.61 8.86
N ALA A 504 -25.69 17.21 8.10
CA ALA A 504 -25.67 18.62 7.76
C ALA A 504 -25.58 19.52 9.01
N ALA A 505 -26.33 19.20 10.07
CA ALA A 505 -26.30 19.92 11.33
C ALA A 505 -24.95 19.77 12.08
N ARG A 506 -24.33 18.58 12.06
CA ARG A 506 -23.02 18.33 12.69
C ARG A 506 -21.91 19.16 12.04
N ILE A 507 -21.89 19.28 10.71
CA ILE A 507 -20.88 20.08 9.99
C ILE A 507 -21.08 21.57 10.29
N ALA A 508 -22.33 22.06 10.31
CA ALA A 508 -22.63 23.45 10.65
C ALA A 508 -22.21 23.83 12.09
N ILE A 509 -22.35 22.90 13.06
CA ILE A 509 -21.97 23.12 14.47
C ILE A 509 -20.45 23.10 14.65
N THR A 510 -19.73 22.19 13.98
CA THR A 510 -18.28 22.01 14.17
C THR A 510 -17.48 23.20 13.63
N GLN A 511 -18.02 23.96 12.67
CA GLN A 511 -17.33 25.09 12.05
C GLN A 511 -17.58 26.48 12.67
N LYS A 512 -18.24 26.59 13.85
CA LYS A 512 -18.52 27.89 14.53
C LYS A 512 -19.06 28.96 13.56
N ILE A 513 -20.02 28.62 12.71
CA ILE A 513 -20.71 29.63 11.90
C ILE A 513 -21.87 30.17 12.74
N SER A 514 -21.77 31.44 13.11
CA SER A 514 -22.88 32.22 13.67
C SER A 514 -24.06 32.12 12.71
N VAL A 515 -25.12 31.44 13.15
CA VAL A 515 -26.39 31.39 12.43
C VAL A 515 -27.01 32.79 12.52
N GLY A 516 -26.64 33.66 11.57
CA GLY A 516 -27.45 34.81 11.22
C GLY A 516 -28.72 34.29 10.57
N SER A 517 -29.86 34.56 11.21
CA SER A 517 -31.17 34.28 10.64
C SER A 517 -31.34 35.03 9.32
N SER A 518 -31.39 34.31 8.19
CA SER A 518 -32.12 34.80 7.02
C SER A 518 -32.97 33.67 6.45
N ASN A 519 -34.28 33.91 6.46
CA ASN A 519 -35.26 33.19 5.66
C ASN A 519 -34.93 33.45 4.19
N ASP A 520 -34.19 32.56 3.54
CA ASP A 520 -34.06 32.60 2.08
C ASP A 520 -34.81 31.44 1.44
N THR A 521 -36.02 31.82 1.06
CA THR A 521 -36.99 31.15 0.20
C THR A 521 -36.31 30.60 -1.06
N TYR A 522 -36.69 29.38 -1.45
CA TYR A 522 -36.38 28.78 -2.75
C TYR A 522 -36.77 29.75 -3.88
N SER A 523 -35.80 30.19 -4.68
CA SER A 523 -36.06 30.84 -5.97
C SER A 523 -35.57 29.96 -7.12
N GLU A 524 -36.43 29.81 -8.13
CA GLU A 524 -36.18 29.08 -9.37
C GLU A 524 -35.07 29.75 -10.21
N PRO A 525 -34.36 28.98 -11.06
CA PRO A 525 -33.19 29.47 -11.78
C PRO A 525 -33.55 30.33 -13.00
N ASP A 526 -32.94 31.51 -13.10
CA ASP A 526 -32.94 32.36 -14.29
C ASP A 526 -32.00 31.75 -15.35
N THR A 527 -32.58 31.17 -16.40
CA THR A 527 -31.86 30.58 -17.54
C THR A 527 -31.61 31.62 -18.61
N ARG A 528 -30.55 32.44 -18.50
CA ARG A 528 -30.04 33.23 -19.63
C ARG A 528 -28.52 33.34 -19.59
N TYR A 529 -27.86 32.50 -20.39
CA TYR A 529 -26.53 32.80 -20.93
C TYR A 529 -26.54 32.53 -22.44
N SER A 530 -26.25 33.59 -23.19
CA SER A 530 -26.34 33.68 -24.64
C SER A 530 -25.35 32.76 -25.36
N ALA A 531 -25.82 32.26 -26.50
CA ALA A 531 -25.13 31.37 -27.40
C ALA A 531 -24.03 32.09 -28.19
N GLU A 532 -22.79 31.63 -28.06
CA GLU A 532 -21.76 31.56 -29.11
C GLU A 532 -20.54 30.79 -28.55
N GLY A 533 -20.57 29.46 -28.70
CA GLY A 533 -19.56 28.52 -28.24
C GLY A 533 -19.85 27.10 -28.77
N PRO A 534 -18.85 26.20 -28.85
CA PRO A 534 -19.01 24.87 -29.45
C PRO A 534 -20.10 24.06 -28.72
N PRO A 535 -20.77 23.12 -29.42
CA PRO A 535 -22.16 22.76 -29.18
C PRO A 535 -22.41 22.33 -27.73
N ALA A 536 -23.27 23.12 -27.07
CA ALA A 536 -23.76 22.88 -25.74
C ALA A 536 -24.50 21.54 -25.68
N LEU A 537 -23.89 20.52 -25.05
CA LEU A 537 -24.68 19.52 -24.35
C LEU A 537 -25.39 20.25 -23.20
N SER A 538 -26.71 20.18 -23.19
CA SER A 538 -27.54 20.67 -22.10
C SER A 538 -27.06 20.12 -20.75
N LEU A 539 -26.42 20.97 -19.95
CA LEU A 539 -26.09 20.71 -18.56
C LEU A 539 -27.39 20.65 -17.74
N SER A 540 -28.07 19.50 -17.73
CA SER A 540 -29.10 19.25 -16.72
C SER A 540 -28.41 18.94 -15.39
N VAL A 541 -28.09 19.97 -14.61
CA VAL A 541 -27.66 19.81 -13.21
C VAL A 541 -28.93 19.55 -12.37
N THR A 542 -29.47 18.35 -12.46
CA THR A 542 -30.53 17.88 -11.55
C THR A 542 -29.86 17.19 -10.37
N GLY A 543 -29.53 17.97 -9.34
CA GLY A 543 -29.02 17.47 -8.06
C GLY A 543 -29.23 18.50 -6.96
N SER A 544 -29.77 18.05 -5.83
CA SER A 544 -29.94 18.83 -4.59
C SER A 544 -28.64 19.58 -4.23
N ARG A 545 -28.72 20.90 -4.04
CA ARG A 545 -27.56 21.74 -3.74
C ARG A 545 -27.20 21.63 -2.26
N VAL A 546 -25.89 21.54 -1.96
CA VAL A 546 -25.40 21.72 -0.59
C VAL A 546 -25.55 23.18 -0.18
N GLY A 547 -25.88 23.43 1.08
CA GLY A 547 -26.02 24.79 1.61
C GLY A 547 -24.66 25.50 1.72
N SER A 548 -24.70 26.82 1.97
CA SER A 548 -23.51 27.69 2.10
C SER A 548 -22.56 27.33 3.25
N TYR A 549 -22.98 26.46 4.17
CA TYR A 549 -22.17 25.95 5.29
C TYR A 549 -21.23 24.80 4.90
N PHE A 550 -21.41 24.19 3.72
CA PHE A 550 -20.50 23.16 3.25
C PHE A 550 -19.25 23.83 2.65
N PRO A 551 -18.01 23.38 2.94
CA PRO A 551 -16.81 24.03 2.43
C PRO A 551 -16.64 23.81 0.93
N LYS A 552 -16.02 24.77 0.24
CA LYS A 552 -15.50 24.55 -1.12
C LYS A 552 -14.33 23.56 -1.08
N PHE A 553 -14.02 22.92 -2.20
CA PHE A 553 -12.94 21.93 -2.26
C PHE A 553 -11.58 22.51 -1.84
N ASP A 554 -11.24 23.72 -2.29
CA ASP A 554 -9.97 24.37 -1.95
C ASP A 554 -9.87 24.75 -0.46
N GLU A 555 -11.00 24.96 0.21
CA GLU A 555 -11.08 25.22 1.66
C GLU A 555 -11.03 23.90 2.44
N PHE A 556 -11.64 22.83 1.89
CA PHE A 556 -11.66 21.50 2.48
C PHE A 556 -10.29 20.82 2.45
N LEU A 557 -9.59 20.91 1.32
CA LEU A 557 -8.33 20.20 1.06
C LEU A 557 -7.30 20.37 2.18
N PRO A 558 -6.87 21.59 2.57
CA PRO A 558 -5.82 21.74 3.59
C PRO A 558 -6.25 21.22 4.97
N ALA A 559 -7.52 21.38 5.34
CA ALA A 559 -8.04 20.90 6.62
C ALA A 559 -8.14 19.37 6.67
N ALA A 560 -8.50 18.74 5.55
CA ALA A 560 -8.68 17.31 5.45
C ALA A 560 -7.35 16.53 5.42
N THR A 561 -6.25 17.19 5.01
CA THR A 561 -4.92 16.59 4.87
C THR A 561 -3.89 17.14 5.86
N GLU A 562 -4.32 17.84 6.91
CA GLU A 562 -3.45 18.45 7.92
C GLU A 562 -2.50 17.40 8.54
N GLY A 563 -1.19 17.62 8.47
CA GLY A 563 -0.19 16.66 8.99
C GLY A 563 -0.02 15.38 8.16
N LEU A 564 -0.78 15.19 7.08
CA LEU A 564 -0.71 14.01 6.19
C LEU A 564 0.10 14.26 4.90
N GLY A 565 0.66 15.47 4.75
CA GLY A 565 1.46 15.87 3.59
C GLY A 565 0.77 15.61 2.26
N SER A 566 1.51 15.02 1.32
CA SER A 566 1.03 14.60 0.00
C SER A 566 0.66 13.12 -0.06
N SER A 567 0.45 12.48 1.10
CA SER A 567 0.25 11.03 1.17
C SER A 567 -0.98 10.56 0.41
N GLY A 568 -2.00 11.39 0.28
CA GLY A 568 -3.30 11.00 -0.25
C GLY A 568 -4.21 10.38 0.81
N ALA A 569 -3.73 10.20 2.04
CA ALA A 569 -4.61 9.94 3.18
C ALA A 569 -5.37 11.21 3.58
N VAL A 570 -6.55 11.03 4.15
CA VAL A 570 -7.48 12.09 4.57
C VAL A 570 -8.04 11.77 5.95
N TRP A 571 -8.22 12.77 6.80
CA TRP A 571 -8.90 12.58 8.08
C TRP A 571 -10.39 12.33 7.91
N ASP A 572 -10.90 11.26 8.52
CA ASP A 572 -12.32 10.94 8.59
C ASP A 572 -12.78 10.79 10.04
N GLU A 573 -14.05 11.08 10.29
CA GLU A 573 -14.65 11.05 11.62
C GLU A 573 -15.17 9.66 11.96
N VAL A 574 -14.83 9.13 13.13
CA VAL A 574 -15.42 7.89 13.63
C VAL A 574 -16.89 8.14 14.02
N VAL A 575 -17.80 7.32 13.47
CA VAL A 575 -19.24 7.43 13.75
C VAL A 575 -19.76 6.31 14.63
N SER A 576 -19.16 5.12 14.59
CA SER A 576 -19.54 4.01 15.45
C SER A 576 -18.38 3.06 15.72
N ILE A 577 -18.32 2.57 16.95
CA ILE A 577 -17.47 1.45 17.38
C ILE A 577 -18.40 0.46 18.09
N GLU A 578 -18.68 -0.66 17.43
CA GLU A 578 -19.65 -1.65 17.90
C GLU A 578 -18.93 -2.95 18.23
N LYS A 579 -19.15 -3.50 19.43
CA LYS A 579 -18.61 -4.81 19.79
C LYS A 579 -19.29 -5.89 18.93
N VAL A 580 -18.49 -6.81 18.38
CA VAL A 580 -19.02 -7.96 17.65
C VAL A 580 -19.15 -9.15 18.61
N ASP A 581 -20.39 -9.53 18.90
CA ASP A 581 -20.66 -10.68 19.76
C ASP A 581 -20.39 -11.99 19.02
N ASN A 582 -19.88 -13.00 19.75
CA ASN A 582 -19.63 -14.36 19.25
C ASN A 582 -18.71 -14.45 18.01
N PHE A 583 -17.73 -13.56 17.89
CA PHE A 583 -16.73 -13.64 16.82
C PHE A 583 -15.89 -14.92 16.95
N ASN A 584 -15.96 -15.82 15.95
CA ASN A 584 -15.31 -17.14 15.97
C ASN A 584 -14.31 -17.37 14.83
N GLU A 585 -14.13 -16.39 13.95
CA GLU A 585 -13.20 -16.44 12.81
C GLU A 585 -11.74 -16.25 13.27
N ASN A 586 -10.79 -16.59 12.39
CA ASN A 586 -9.40 -16.20 12.60
C ASN A 586 -9.21 -14.72 12.28
N VAL A 587 -8.28 -14.10 13.00
CA VAL A 587 -7.83 -12.73 12.78
C VAL A 587 -6.38 -12.76 12.27
N PHE A 588 -6.04 -11.76 11.49
CA PHE A 588 -4.83 -11.72 10.68
C PHE A 588 -4.11 -10.39 10.83
N ASP A 589 -2.81 -10.40 10.58
CA ASP A 589 -2.02 -9.18 10.49
C ASP A 589 -0.77 -9.35 9.62
N LEU A 590 -0.18 -8.22 9.19
CA LEU A 590 0.99 -8.16 8.30
C LEU A 590 2.09 -7.31 8.91
N THR A 591 3.29 -7.86 9.10
CA THR A 591 4.48 -7.04 9.40
C THR A 591 5.11 -6.56 8.10
N THR A 592 5.29 -5.24 8.00
CA THR A 592 5.85 -4.55 6.83
C THR A 592 7.34 -4.25 7.02
N ALA A 593 8.11 -4.26 5.94
CA ALA A 593 9.55 -3.94 5.96
C ALA A 593 9.83 -2.43 6.11
N SER A 594 8.86 -1.57 5.80
CA SER A 594 8.97 -0.13 5.94
C SER A 594 9.01 0.29 7.41
N ASP A 595 9.87 1.27 7.72
CA ASP A 595 9.97 1.94 9.02
C ASP A 595 8.65 2.62 9.45
N ALA A 596 7.72 2.80 8.51
CA ALA A 596 6.40 3.34 8.77
C ALA A 596 5.49 2.39 9.57
N HIS A 597 5.79 1.08 9.54
CA HIS A 597 5.10 0.03 10.28
C HIS A 597 3.56 0.07 10.14
N ASN A 598 3.07 0.38 8.95
CA ASN A 598 1.64 0.47 8.66
C ASN A 598 1.32 -0.04 7.24
N PHE A 599 0.06 -0.35 7.01
CA PHE A 599 -0.48 -0.71 5.70
C PHE A 599 -1.93 -0.24 5.57
N ILE A 600 -2.48 -0.32 4.37
CA ILE A 600 -3.86 0.10 4.09
C ILE A 600 -4.79 -1.12 4.07
N ALA A 601 -5.78 -1.13 4.97
CA ALA A 601 -6.80 -2.17 5.07
C ALA A 601 -8.21 -1.56 5.13
N ASN A 602 -9.10 -1.97 4.23
CA ASN A 602 -10.45 -1.38 4.06
C ASN A 602 -10.43 0.15 3.92
N GLY A 603 -9.35 0.70 3.36
CA GLY A 603 -9.13 2.14 3.27
C GLY A 603 -8.71 2.80 4.59
N PHE A 604 -8.47 2.09 5.68
CA PHE A 604 -7.85 2.66 6.89
C PHE A 604 -6.34 2.52 6.84
N VAL A 605 -5.62 3.51 7.36
CA VAL A 605 -4.19 3.38 7.65
C VAL A 605 -4.03 2.73 9.02
N VAL A 606 -3.66 1.45 9.02
CA VAL A 606 -3.56 0.61 10.21
C VAL A 606 -2.12 0.24 10.52
N SER A 607 -1.78 0.15 11.81
CA SER A 607 -0.46 -0.32 12.24
C SER A 607 -0.31 -1.81 12.00
N ASN A 608 0.90 -2.26 11.67
CA ASN A 608 1.25 -3.66 11.85
C ASN A 608 1.45 -4.02 13.33
N CYS A 609 1.48 -5.31 13.64
CA CYS A 609 1.99 -5.86 14.88
C CYS A 609 3.52 -5.82 14.86
N GLY A 610 4.07 -5.28 15.94
CA GLY A 610 5.49 -5.36 16.23
C GLY A 610 5.70 -5.28 17.73
N VAL A 611 6.72 -5.97 18.24
CA VAL A 611 7.25 -5.70 19.58
C VAL A 611 7.78 -4.29 19.56
N ARG A 612 7.17 -3.40 20.35
CA ARG A 612 7.59 -2.00 20.44
C ARG A 612 8.77 -1.90 21.39
N LEU A 613 9.95 -1.71 20.84
CA LEU A 613 11.13 -1.32 21.59
C LEU A 613 11.10 0.18 21.85
N ILE A 614 11.06 0.57 23.12
CA ILE A 614 11.32 1.95 23.52
C ILE A 614 12.79 2.03 23.92
N ARG A 615 13.58 2.78 23.16
CA ARG A 615 14.94 3.16 23.56
C ARG A 615 14.92 4.56 24.16
N THR A 616 15.73 4.78 25.18
CA THR A 616 16.04 6.14 25.63
C THR A 616 17.19 6.71 24.79
N ASN A 617 17.37 8.02 24.84
CA ASN A 617 18.54 8.68 24.27
C ASN A 617 19.70 8.76 25.28
N LEU A 618 19.59 8.08 26.43
CA LEU A 618 20.62 8.10 27.45
C LEU A 618 21.81 7.23 27.00
N THR A 619 23.01 7.75 27.18
CA THR A 619 24.25 7.00 26.95
C THR A 619 24.63 6.21 28.20
N GLU A 620 25.52 5.22 28.04
CA GLU A 620 26.03 4.45 29.18
C GLU A 620 26.65 5.34 30.25
N ASP A 621 27.46 6.34 29.86
CA ASP A 621 28.07 7.30 30.79
C ASP A 621 27.04 8.09 31.61
N GLN A 622 25.85 8.30 31.07
CA GLN A 622 24.75 8.98 31.76
C GLN A 622 23.98 8.04 32.69
N VAL A 623 23.88 6.75 32.33
CA VAL A 623 23.10 5.76 33.09
C VAL A 623 23.94 5.12 34.20
N ARG A 624 25.19 4.75 33.92
CA ARG A 624 26.06 3.99 34.83
C ARG A 624 26.21 4.63 36.23
N PRO A 625 26.35 5.96 36.39
CA PRO A 625 26.41 6.59 37.71
C PRO A 625 25.11 6.51 38.53
N VAL A 626 23.96 6.33 37.87
CA VAL A 626 22.63 6.30 38.50
C VAL A 626 21.95 4.93 38.39
N LEU A 627 22.66 3.93 37.85
CA LEU A 627 22.10 2.61 37.53
C LEU A 627 21.41 1.96 38.73
N PRO A 628 21.98 1.96 39.96
CA PRO A 628 21.29 1.37 41.12
C PRO A 628 19.94 2.04 41.38
N ARG A 629 19.92 3.39 41.44
CA ARG A 629 18.68 4.15 41.68
C ARG A 629 17.67 3.95 40.56
N LEU A 630 18.13 3.86 39.31
CA LEU A 630 17.27 3.65 38.15
C LEU A 630 16.62 2.27 38.20
N VAL A 631 17.39 1.20 38.50
CA VAL A 631 16.87 -0.16 38.66
C VAL A 631 15.86 -0.22 39.80
N ASP A 632 16.17 0.36 40.96
CA ASP A 632 15.25 0.41 42.12
C ASP A 632 13.95 1.15 41.76
N THR A 633 14.07 2.27 41.05
CA THR A 633 12.92 3.06 40.59
C THR A 633 12.08 2.25 39.61
N ILE A 634 12.71 1.61 38.62
CA ILE A 634 12.01 0.75 37.65
C ILE A 634 11.31 -0.41 38.38
N PHE A 635 11.96 -1.07 39.32
CA PHE A 635 11.37 -2.16 40.10
C PHE A 635 10.15 -1.69 40.92
N ASN A 636 10.21 -0.50 41.50
CA ASN A 636 9.10 0.07 42.27
C ASN A 636 7.91 0.52 41.41
N PHE A 637 8.18 1.03 40.20
CA PHE A 637 7.14 1.58 39.31
C PHE A 637 6.58 0.58 38.30
N ILE A 638 7.35 -0.43 37.91
CA ILE A 638 6.92 -1.47 36.97
C ILE A 638 6.50 -2.69 37.79
N PRO A 639 5.20 -3.02 37.86
CA PRO A 639 4.75 -4.21 38.57
C PRO A 639 5.36 -5.46 37.93
N SER A 640 6.26 -6.13 38.64
CA SER A 640 6.68 -7.49 38.33
C SER A 640 5.51 -8.41 38.67
N GLY A 641 4.87 -8.97 37.65
CA GLY A 641 3.69 -9.82 37.82
C GLY A 641 4.02 -11.06 38.64
N LEU A 642 3.65 -11.10 39.91
CA LEU A 642 3.50 -12.35 40.66
C LEU A 642 2.01 -12.74 40.61
N GLY A 643 1.65 -13.38 39.50
CA GLY A 643 0.28 -13.80 39.21
C GLY A 643 0.08 -15.31 39.29
N SER A 644 0.15 -15.91 40.48
CA SER A 644 -0.80 -16.94 40.94
C SER A 644 -0.60 -17.20 42.44
N ARG A 645 -1.67 -17.54 43.17
CA ARG A 645 -1.54 -18.04 44.53
C ARG A 645 -1.11 -19.51 44.44
N GLY A 646 0.13 -19.79 44.78
CA GLY A 646 0.61 -21.17 44.98
C GLY A 646 -0.16 -21.86 46.11
N GLN A 647 -0.16 -23.19 46.11
CA GLN A 647 -0.78 -23.98 47.18
C GLN A 647 -0.10 -23.75 48.54
N ILE A 648 1.17 -23.38 48.52
CA ILE A 648 2.00 -23.11 49.70
C ILE A 648 1.93 -21.62 50.03
N LYS A 649 1.46 -21.30 51.24
CA LYS A 649 1.47 -19.93 51.78
C LYS A 649 2.70 -19.76 52.64
N LEU A 650 3.59 -18.85 52.24
CA LEU A 650 4.80 -18.53 52.98
C LEU A 650 4.62 -17.22 53.74
N SER A 651 5.00 -17.23 55.01
CA SER A 651 5.31 -16.02 55.76
C SER A 651 6.57 -15.35 55.19
N PRO A 652 6.82 -14.06 55.47
CA PRO A 652 8.03 -13.37 54.99
C PRO A 652 9.34 -14.08 55.38
N ILE A 653 9.37 -14.73 56.55
CA ILE A 653 10.54 -15.48 57.03
C ILE A 653 10.73 -16.79 56.25
N GLU A 654 9.64 -17.48 55.92
CA GLU A 654 9.70 -18.69 55.10
C GLU A 654 10.02 -18.36 53.65
N LEU A 655 9.58 -17.19 53.17
CA LEU A 655 9.98 -16.68 51.87
C LEU A 655 11.47 -16.35 51.83
N ASP A 656 12.02 -15.70 52.85
CA ASP A 656 13.46 -15.46 52.95
C ASP A 656 14.25 -16.77 52.96
N LYS A 657 13.76 -17.79 53.67
CA LYS A 657 14.35 -19.14 53.61
C LYS A 657 14.24 -19.76 52.22
N ALA A 658 13.07 -19.72 51.59
CA ALA A 658 12.86 -20.23 50.23
C ALA A 658 13.79 -19.56 49.22
N VAL A 659 14.05 -18.26 49.37
CA VAL A 659 14.96 -17.50 48.50
C VAL A 659 16.42 -17.80 48.83
N THR A 660 16.77 -17.98 50.12
CA THR A 660 18.14 -18.20 50.58
C THR A 660 18.61 -19.63 50.32
N ASP A 661 17.78 -20.61 50.65
CA ASP A 661 18.06 -22.04 50.55
C ASP A 661 17.69 -22.58 49.16
N GLY A 662 16.90 -21.82 48.38
CA GLY A 662 16.66 -22.03 46.97
C GLY A 662 16.03 -23.39 46.66
N LEU A 663 16.71 -24.19 45.83
CA LEU A 663 16.20 -25.47 45.35
C LEU A 663 16.02 -26.49 46.49
N ASP A 664 16.89 -26.47 47.50
CA ASP A 664 16.83 -27.42 48.61
C ASP A 664 15.55 -27.21 49.45
N TRP A 665 15.16 -25.95 49.68
CA TRP A 665 13.92 -25.63 50.37
C TRP A 665 12.67 -26.09 49.62
N ALA A 666 12.68 -25.98 48.29
CA ALA A 666 11.57 -26.41 47.43
C ALA A 666 11.47 -27.94 47.26
N VAL A 667 12.52 -28.69 47.59
CA VAL A 667 12.49 -30.16 47.67
C VAL A 667 11.95 -30.62 49.02
N ASP A 668 12.28 -29.88 50.08
CA ASP A 668 11.90 -30.20 51.46
C ASP A 668 10.46 -29.81 51.83
N ASN A 669 9.77 -28.98 51.02
CA ASN A 669 8.43 -28.42 51.28
C ASN A 669 7.54 -28.46 50.03
#